data_AF-A0A6G0V4G8-F1
#
_entry.id   AF-A0A6G0V4G8-F1
#
_cell.length_a   1.000
_cell.length_b   1.000
_cell.length_c   1.000
_cell.angle_alpha   90.00
_cell.angle_beta   90.00
_cell.angle_gamma   90.00
#
_symmetry.space_group_name_H-M   'P 1'
#
loop_
_entity.id
_entity.type
_entity.pdbx_description
1 polymer ?
#
loop_
_entity_poly.entity_id
_entity_poly.type
_entity_poly.pdbx_seq_one_letter_code
_entity_poly.pdbx_strand_id
1 'polypeptide(L)'
;MDFFVQACGYFTNDNKNSSVTTLKFPISGLNKADLLKKRSDTIGSKCQIFYKDDPFVVSRGSMQYLYDEAGRKFIDCISNVQHVGHCHPTVVQSICNQVATSTCNVRFVSSLLTECAEEILKTVSGTGLDTILFCNSGSEANDLALRLARDFTQHNDVIVLDHAYHGHLTTTMQLSPYKFNHGCTIQKPEWVHVAPTPDVYRGTHRLSDADLQNEEALYQAGQQYADDVNNIIQKAEGEDRKIAAYIAEALQSCGGQILPPKEYMTKVAEYVRGHGGVMIIDEVQTGFGRIGKKFWAHQLHDDGFVPDILTMGKPMGNGFPVAAVVTRKEVAEALGGNVGYFNTYGGNPVACAAVLGVMKVIREENLLEHSKRMGIAFERELMKLKEKHECVGDIRGVGMFWGIDLVTDRKTRNPATEFALNLIMKLRREHNVLLNADGPYSNILKYKPPLCFNEDDLVATVQAIDQALTEMTSSPSASPSRILSKDIFDVCRPIKEQLEAMQAQYGEESIFNLTTPVLVALEELERYKLLYDEEHQKCEEYQSAVEKLEKELRQKHDEKMRLQQEFAMMEASGQEELRNALDAVQSLKKENRRLKQRVESAVEIAQEVQQPEFVPSSVTDEEAQIMVDLRKKYTKEHEQVRDLQEQLAIEKEHVEDLRGNIEKLYGQNKELLRKNKSLVAQGKILITERSEVSRKFEQLNKEYIKTKNALTQASMVCQDLEAETLSSRSGSDIPKFTERELQDVFMSKVKLIDRITELEMQLERMKASSPTESEKLDEAISRPSSTASVQSQKSSSNEECLVYGPINKEPDEKLYPWKYEKRESGVRKFFSSVFKNINNSPRRGSSAAAL
;
A
#
# COMPACT_ATOMS: atom_id res chain seq x y z
N MET A 1 -0.96 -43.55 18.95
CA MET A 1 -0.92 -42.08 18.81
C MET A 1 -1.76 -41.64 17.62
N ASP A 2 -1.63 -42.30 16.47
CA ASP A 2 -2.42 -42.03 15.25
C ASP A 2 -3.95 -42.07 15.44
N PHE A 3 -4.47 -43.01 16.26
CA PHE A 3 -5.90 -43.09 16.57
C PHE A 3 -6.44 -41.87 17.35
N PHE A 4 -5.61 -41.27 18.21
CA PHE A 4 -5.98 -40.10 19.01
C PHE A 4 -5.91 -38.81 18.17
N VAL A 5 -4.92 -38.73 17.27
CA VAL A 5 -4.76 -37.63 16.31
C VAL A 5 -5.89 -37.62 15.27
N GLN A 6 -6.34 -38.79 14.81
CA GLN A 6 -7.53 -38.91 13.95
C GLN A 6 -8.84 -38.59 14.69
N ALA A 7 -8.99 -39.03 15.94
CA ALA A 7 -10.18 -38.73 16.75
C ALA A 7 -10.33 -37.23 17.07
N CYS A 8 -9.24 -36.46 17.10
CA CYS A 8 -9.24 -35.01 17.28
C CYS A 8 -9.39 -34.20 15.97
N GLY A 9 -9.58 -34.86 14.81
CA GLY A 9 -9.93 -34.18 13.55
C GLY A 9 -8.76 -33.55 12.77
N TYR A 10 -7.52 -33.99 13.02
CA TYR A 10 -6.34 -33.39 12.38
C TYR A 10 -5.93 -34.02 11.04
N PHE A 11 -6.55 -35.12 10.64
CA PHE A 11 -6.53 -35.62 9.26
C PHE A 11 -7.82 -36.37 8.95
N THR A 12 -8.62 -35.90 8.01
CA THR A 12 -9.52 -36.79 7.27
C THR A 12 -9.60 -36.36 5.81
N ASN A 13 -8.97 -37.18 4.95
CA ASN A 13 -9.51 -37.49 3.63
C ASN A 13 -10.87 -38.17 3.78
N ASP A 14 -11.70 -37.97 2.77
CA ASP A 14 -13.06 -38.44 2.60
C ASP A 14 -13.34 -39.83 3.20
N ASN A 15 -14.11 -39.88 4.28
CA ASN A 15 -14.88 -41.06 4.62
C ASN A 15 -16.26 -40.65 5.11
N LYS A 16 -17.27 -40.89 4.25
CA LYS A 16 -18.70 -40.78 4.55
C LYS A 16 -19.07 -41.88 5.55
N ASN A 17 -18.92 -41.63 6.85
CA ASN A 17 -19.66 -42.25 7.97
C ASN A 17 -18.88 -42.21 9.31
N SER A 18 -18.49 -41.02 9.77
CA SER A 18 -18.20 -40.83 11.18
C SER A 18 -18.80 -39.51 11.64
N SER A 19 -19.54 -39.56 12.74
CA SER A 19 -20.10 -38.40 13.42
C SER A 19 -18.94 -37.59 14.02
N VAL A 20 -18.36 -36.73 13.19
CA VAL A 20 -17.39 -35.71 13.62
C VAL A 20 -18.12 -34.83 14.62
N THR A 21 -17.65 -34.83 15.87
CA THR A 21 -17.99 -33.75 16.79
C THR A 21 -17.22 -32.54 16.28
N THR A 22 -17.82 -31.83 15.33
CA THR A 22 -17.34 -30.54 14.88
C THR A 22 -17.20 -29.72 16.15
N LEU A 23 -15.97 -29.37 16.54
CA LEU A 23 -15.77 -28.30 17.51
C LEU A 23 -16.53 -27.11 16.93
N LYS A 24 -17.75 -26.88 17.46
CA LYS A 24 -18.56 -25.74 17.09
C LYS A 24 -17.73 -24.55 17.53
N PHE A 25 -17.01 -23.96 16.58
CA PHE A 25 -16.41 -22.66 16.79
C PHE A 25 -17.56 -21.76 17.26
N PRO A 26 -17.41 -21.05 18.38
CA PRO A 26 -18.40 -20.11 18.86
C PRO A 26 -18.31 -18.83 18.02
N ILE A 27 -18.22 -18.95 16.70
CA ILE A 27 -18.71 -17.88 15.84
C ILE A 27 -20.21 -18.09 15.87
N SER A 28 -20.85 -17.50 16.89
CA SER A 28 -22.30 -17.23 16.91
C SER A 28 -22.74 -16.94 15.48
N GLY A 29 -23.84 -17.52 14.99
CA GLY A 29 -24.36 -17.50 13.61
C GLY A 29 -24.58 -16.13 12.96
N LEU A 30 -23.56 -15.28 13.00
CA LEU A 30 -23.40 -13.98 12.40
C LEU A 30 -22.84 -14.24 11.02
N ASN A 31 -23.51 -13.71 10.02
CA ASN A 31 -22.94 -13.68 8.67
C ASN A 31 -21.70 -12.75 8.66
N LYS A 32 -20.89 -12.87 7.61
CA LYS A 32 -19.67 -12.08 7.42
C LYS A 32 -19.88 -10.58 7.56
N ALA A 33 -20.99 -10.04 7.06
CA ALA A 33 -21.27 -8.60 7.12
C ALA A 33 -21.45 -8.13 8.57
N ASP A 34 -22.18 -8.88 9.39
CA ASP A 34 -22.37 -8.57 10.81
C ASP A 34 -21.07 -8.66 11.61
N LEU A 35 -20.21 -9.65 11.30
CA LEU A 35 -18.88 -9.77 11.92
C LEU A 35 -17.99 -8.57 11.58
N LEU A 36 -17.96 -8.17 10.30
CA LEU A 36 -17.16 -7.02 9.85
C LEU A 36 -17.68 -5.72 10.45
N LYS A 37 -19.01 -5.56 10.58
CA LYS A 37 -19.60 -4.41 11.27
C LYS A 37 -19.19 -4.37 12.74
N LYS A 38 -19.37 -5.47 13.49
CA LYS A 38 -18.94 -5.55 14.88
C LYS A 38 -17.45 -5.28 15.06
N ARG A 39 -16.60 -5.81 14.16
CA ARG A 39 -15.16 -5.52 14.15
C ARG A 39 -14.89 -4.03 13.93
N SER A 40 -15.56 -3.40 12.96
CA SER A 40 -15.43 -1.97 12.71
C SER A 40 -15.80 -1.15 13.93
N ASP A 41 -16.88 -1.54 14.62
CA ASP A 41 -17.40 -0.85 15.81
C ASP A 41 -16.49 -1.03 17.04
N THR A 42 -15.79 -2.16 17.16
CA THR A 42 -15.04 -2.53 18.39
C THR A 42 -13.52 -2.39 18.30
N ILE A 43 -12.92 -2.69 17.16
CA ILE A 43 -11.45 -2.69 16.96
C ILE A 43 -11.00 -1.43 16.20
N GLY A 44 -11.92 -0.80 15.46
CA GLY A 44 -11.66 0.42 14.70
C GLY A 44 -10.95 0.20 13.38
N SER A 45 -11.06 1.18 12.49
CA SER A 45 -10.62 1.09 11.08
C SER A 45 -9.11 1.13 10.87
N LYS A 46 -8.32 1.49 11.90
CA LYS A 46 -6.86 1.60 11.81
C LYS A 46 -6.14 0.25 11.93
N CYS A 47 -6.79 -0.77 12.50
CA CYS A 47 -6.33 -2.15 12.45
C CYS A 47 -6.63 -2.74 11.07
N GLN A 48 -5.68 -2.55 10.15
CA GLN A 48 -5.79 -2.95 8.74
C GLN A 48 -6.18 -4.42 8.57
N ILE A 49 -6.93 -4.69 7.52
CA ILE A 49 -7.34 -6.03 7.09
C ILE A 49 -6.86 -6.24 5.65
N PHE A 50 -6.49 -7.47 5.32
CA PHE A 50 -6.27 -7.84 3.93
C PHE A 50 -7.58 -7.87 3.17
N TYR A 51 -7.50 -7.61 1.86
CA TYR A 51 -8.62 -7.71 0.93
C TYR A 51 -9.80 -6.83 1.36
N LYS A 52 -9.59 -5.52 1.50
CA LYS A 52 -10.57 -4.59 2.09
C LYS A 52 -11.98 -4.72 1.49
N ASP A 53 -12.09 -4.96 0.18
CA ASP A 53 -13.36 -5.07 -0.54
C ASP A 53 -14.03 -6.45 -0.38
N ASP A 54 -13.25 -7.48 -0.06
CA ASP A 54 -13.74 -8.82 0.27
C ASP A 54 -12.85 -9.47 1.33
N PRO A 55 -12.99 -9.09 2.61
CA PRO A 55 -12.09 -9.54 3.66
C PRO A 55 -12.12 -11.06 3.82
N PHE A 56 -10.98 -11.68 4.07
CA PHE A 56 -10.92 -13.12 4.33
C PHE A 56 -11.29 -13.41 5.80
N VAL A 57 -12.40 -14.13 6.04
CA VAL A 57 -12.79 -14.55 7.39
C VAL A 57 -12.26 -15.95 7.61
N VAL A 58 -11.21 -16.07 8.42
CA VAL A 58 -10.61 -17.37 8.74
C VAL A 58 -11.56 -18.17 9.63
N SER A 59 -11.98 -19.35 9.17
CA SER A 59 -12.71 -20.33 9.99
C SER A 59 -11.80 -21.40 10.58
N ARG A 60 -10.76 -21.79 9.84
CA ARG A 60 -9.80 -22.82 10.22
C ARG A 60 -8.46 -22.60 9.50
N GLY A 61 -7.37 -23.00 10.13
CA GLY A 61 -6.06 -23.16 9.49
C GLY A 61 -5.56 -24.59 9.65
N SER A 62 -4.81 -25.10 8.67
CA SER A 62 -4.16 -26.41 8.73
C SER A 62 -2.95 -26.44 7.79
N MET A 63 -1.75 -26.60 8.36
CA MET A 63 -0.48 -26.62 7.62
C MET A 63 -0.33 -25.40 6.71
N GLN A 64 -0.20 -25.54 5.40
CA GLN A 64 -0.11 -24.44 4.43
C GLN A 64 -1.46 -23.90 3.95
N TYR A 65 -2.57 -24.33 4.57
CA TYR A 65 -3.92 -23.99 4.13
C TYR A 65 -4.69 -23.15 5.16
N LEU A 66 -5.50 -22.23 4.63
CA LEU A 66 -6.54 -21.52 5.37
C LEU A 66 -7.91 -21.86 4.81
N TYR A 67 -8.92 -21.85 5.66
CA TYR A 67 -10.31 -22.08 5.29
C TYR A 67 -11.12 -20.83 5.59
N ASP A 68 -11.99 -20.46 4.65
CA ASP A 68 -12.88 -19.32 4.83
C ASP A 68 -14.14 -19.69 5.62
N GLU A 69 -15.02 -18.72 5.86
CA GLU A 69 -16.29 -18.90 6.55
C GLU A 69 -17.25 -19.91 5.88
N ALA A 70 -17.08 -20.19 4.59
CA ALA A 70 -17.85 -21.18 3.83
C ALA A 70 -17.17 -22.57 3.83
N GLY A 71 -16.02 -22.72 4.48
CA GLY A 71 -15.25 -23.96 4.51
C GLY A 71 -14.43 -24.22 3.25
N ARG A 72 -14.31 -23.25 2.34
CA ARG A 72 -13.47 -23.37 1.15
C ARG A 72 -12.00 -23.35 1.55
N LYS A 73 -11.20 -24.25 0.97
CA LYS A 73 -9.76 -24.39 1.22
C LYS A 73 -8.97 -23.45 0.33
N PHE A 74 -8.02 -22.72 0.91
CA PHE A 74 -7.12 -21.80 0.21
C PHE A 74 -5.66 -22.14 0.50
N ILE A 75 -4.81 -22.00 -0.53
CA ILE A 75 -3.35 -22.08 -0.38
C ILE A 75 -2.85 -20.76 0.20
N ASP A 76 -2.16 -20.81 1.34
CA ASP A 76 -1.61 -19.62 2.01
C ASP A 76 -0.18 -19.34 1.53
N CYS A 77 -0.03 -18.32 0.68
CA CYS A 77 1.28 -17.85 0.23
C CYS A 77 1.79 -16.61 0.99
N ILE A 78 1.10 -16.18 2.06
CA ILE A 78 1.37 -14.92 2.76
C ILE A 78 2.03 -15.17 4.12
N SER A 79 1.66 -16.24 4.81
CA SER A 79 1.97 -16.39 6.24
C SER A 79 3.34 -16.98 6.51
N ASN A 80 4.33 -16.12 6.76
CA ASN A 80 5.62 -16.53 7.32
C ASN A 80 5.61 -16.65 8.85
N VAL A 81 4.54 -16.18 9.52
CA VAL A 81 4.34 -16.30 10.98
C VAL A 81 3.99 -17.74 11.35
N GLN A 82 3.06 -18.37 10.64
CA GLN A 82 2.77 -19.80 10.75
C GLN A 82 3.83 -20.60 9.98
N HIS A 83 5.07 -20.40 10.41
CA HIS A 83 6.28 -20.81 9.74
C HIS A 83 6.37 -22.29 9.46
N VAL A 84 5.99 -23.16 10.41
CA VAL A 84 5.98 -24.62 10.21
C VAL A 84 4.58 -25.14 9.83
N GLY A 85 3.65 -24.23 9.51
CA GLY A 85 2.27 -24.55 9.17
C GLY A 85 1.28 -24.19 10.28
N HIS A 86 0.08 -23.79 9.86
CA HIS A 86 -1.08 -23.52 10.71
C HIS A 86 -1.41 -24.73 11.57
N CYS A 87 -1.57 -24.52 12.88
CA CYS A 87 -1.96 -25.57 13.83
C CYS A 87 -1.07 -26.83 13.81
N HIS A 88 0.23 -26.67 13.53
CA HIS A 88 1.16 -27.80 13.50
C HIS A 88 1.09 -28.63 14.81
N PRO A 89 0.85 -29.96 14.74
CA PRO A 89 0.51 -30.77 15.91
C PRO A 89 1.62 -30.77 16.97
N THR A 90 2.89 -30.84 16.57
CA THR A 90 4.03 -30.78 17.50
C THR A 90 4.06 -29.48 18.29
N VAL A 91 3.82 -28.33 17.64
CA VAL A 91 3.86 -27.02 18.31
C VAL A 91 2.66 -26.85 19.23
N VAL A 92 1.46 -27.23 18.77
CA VAL A 92 0.23 -27.20 19.58
C VAL A 92 0.40 -28.05 20.84
N GLN A 93 0.92 -29.28 20.70
CA GLN A 93 1.14 -30.16 21.83
C GLN A 93 2.15 -29.60 22.83
N SER A 94 3.28 -29.03 22.37
CA SER A 94 4.26 -28.40 23.24
C SER A 94 3.67 -27.26 24.06
N ILE A 95 2.87 -26.39 23.42
CA ILE A 95 2.18 -25.29 24.10
C ILE A 95 1.18 -25.82 25.12
N CYS A 96 0.29 -26.73 24.71
CA CYS A 96 -0.74 -27.29 25.60
C CYS A 96 -0.14 -27.97 26.83
N ASN A 97 0.92 -28.77 26.65
CA ASN A 97 1.60 -29.43 27.75
C ASN A 97 2.20 -28.41 28.73
N GLN A 98 2.83 -27.36 28.22
CA GLN A 98 3.44 -26.35 29.08
C GLN A 98 2.41 -25.51 29.81
N VAL A 99 1.31 -25.12 29.15
CA VAL A 99 0.19 -24.40 29.80
C VAL A 99 -0.41 -25.22 30.94
N ALA A 100 -0.56 -26.53 30.75
CA ALA A 100 -1.02 -27.44 31.80
C ALA A 100 -0.01 -27.64 32.95
N THR A 101 1.24 -27.21 32.76
CA THR A 101 2.34 -27.39 33.71
C THR A 101 2.63 -26.11 34.49
N SER A 102 2.96 -25.00 33.82
CA SER A 102 3.28 -23.71 34.45
C SER A 102 3.26 -22.55 33.45
N THR A 103 2.77 -21.40 33.92
CA THR A 103 2.72 -20.12 33.20
C THR A 103 3.40 -18.98 33.99
N CYS A 104 4.44 -19.29 34.78
CA CYS A 104 5.11 -18.31 35.64
C CYS A 104 5.89 -17.23 34.85
N ASN A 105 6.20 -16.11 35.52
CA ASN A 105 7.04 -15.05 34.94
C ASN A 105 8.53 -15.43 34.99
N VAL A 106 9.34 -14.75 34.17
CA VAL A 106 10.76 -15.09 33.93
C VAL A 106 11.73 -14.82 35.08
N ARG A 107 11.28 -14.23 36.20
CA ARG A 107 12.12 -14.12 37.40
C ARG A 107 12.18 -15.42 38.20
N PHE A 108 11.23 -16.33 37.99
CA PHE A 108 11.36 -17.69 38.48
C PHE A 108 12.30 -18.46 37.56
N VAL A 109 13.24 -19.18 38.16
CA VAL A 109 14.16 -20.03 37.41
C VAL A 109 13.36 -21.10 36.67
N SER A 110 13.60 -21.21 35.36
CA SER A 110 12.93 -22.14 34.46
C SER A 110 13.98 -22.82 33.58
N SER A 111 14.06 -24.15 33.64
CA SER A 111 14.94 -24.92 32.75
C SER A 111 14.61 -24.71 31.28
N LEU A 112 13.33 -24.53 30.97
CA LEU A 112 12.84 -24.37 29.61
C LEU A 112 13.30 -23.05 28.97
N LEU A 113 13.49 -22.00 29.79
CA LEU A 113 14.05 -20.74 29.33
C LEU A 113 15.52 -20.92 28.93
N THR A 114 16.31 -21.59 29.79
CA THR A 114 17.72 -21.90 29.52
C THR A 114 17.88 -22.82 28.31
N GLU A 115 17.10 -23.89 28.22
CA GLU A 115 17.11 -24.81 27.07
C GLU A 115 16.76 -24.10 25.76
N CYS A 116 15.73 -23.25 25.78
CA CYS A 116 15.35 -22.43 24.62
C CYS A 116 16.49 -21.48 24.20
N ALA A 117 17.13 -20.81 25.17
CA ALA A 117 18.27 -19.94 24.92
C ALA A 117 19.44 -20.73 24.27
N GLU A 118 19.81 -21.87 24.84
CA GLU A 118 20.89 -22.72 24.32
C GLU A 118 20.60 -23.22 22.91
N GLU A 119 19.38 -23.69 22.63
CA GLU A 119 19.00 -24.18 21.30
C GLU A 119 19.10 -23.06 20.25
N ILE A 120 18.68 -21.83 20.57
CA ILE A 120 18.83 -20.69 19.66
C ILE A 120 20.31 -20.35 19.46
N LEU A 121 21.10 -20.26 20.54
CA LEU A 121 22.52 -19.91 20.46
C LEU A 121 23.34 -20.93 19.66
N LYS A 122 22.95 -22.21 19.66
CA LYS A 122 23.56 -23.23 18.77
C LYS A 122 23.46 -22.87 17.29
N THR A 123 22.45 -22.10 16.86
CA THR A 123 22.28 -21.70 15.45
C THR A 123 23.27 -20.61 14.99
N VAL A 124 23.93 -19.95 15.94
CA VAL A 124 24.94 -18.90 15.71
C VAL A 124 26.28 -19.26 16.36
N SER A 125 26.49 -20.53 16.70
CA SER A 125 27.73 -20.99 17.34
C SER A 125 28.96 -20.66 16.49
N GLY A 126 30.04 -20.20 17.12
CA GLY A 126 31.29 -19.85 16.43
C GLY A 126 31.34 -18.42 15.87
N THR A 127 30.27 -17.63 16.03
CA THR A 127 30.23 -16.21 15.59
C THR A 127 30.63 -15.20 16.68
N GLY A 128 30.72 -15.65 17.95
CA GLY A 128 30.88 -14.77 19.12
C GLY A 128 29.57 -14.26 19.71
N LEU A 129 28.43 -14.46 19.04
CA LEU A 129 27.10 -14.20 19.59
C LEU A 129 26.73 -15.29 20.61
N ASP A 130 26.76 -14.95 21.89
CA ASP A 130 26.69 -15.93 23.01
C ASP A 130 25.63 -15.59 24.06
N THR A 131 24.92 -14.47 23.91
CA THR A 131 23.96 -13.96 24.90
C THR A 131 22.63 -13.64 24.24
N ILE A 132 21.53 -14.00 24.91
CA ILE A 132 20.16 -13.79 24.41
C ILE A 132 19.29 -13.10 25.45
N LEU A 133 18.48 -12.13 24.99
CA LEU A 133 17.50 -11.40 25.77
C LEU A 133 16.13 -11.56 25.10
N PHE A 134 15.15 -12.12 25.84
CA PHE A 134 13.82 -12.41 25.28
C PHE A 134 12.86 -11.22 25.35
N CYS A 135 11.98 -11.14 24.35
CA CYS A 135 10.91 -10.17 24.19
C CYS A 135 9.62 -10.87 23.71
N ASN A 136 8.55 -10.10 23.45
CA ASN A 136 7.26 -10.63 22.99
C ASN A 136 6.96 -10.33 21.52
N SER A 137 7.63 -9.36 20.93
CA SER A 137 7.45 -8.97 19.53
C SER A 137 8.75 -8.51 18.89
N GLY A 138 8.81 -8.57 17.55
CA GLY A 138 9.94 -8.01 16.79
C GLY A 138 10.13 -6.52 17.04
N SER A 139 9.06 -5.76 17.28
CA SER A 139 9.16 -4.34 17.64
C SER A 139 9.91 -4.15 18.97
N GLU A 140 9.60 -4.97 19.99
CA GLU A 140 10.32 -4.92 21.28
C GLU A 140 11.79 -5.32 21.11
N ALA A 141 12.07 -6.33 20.28
CA ALA A 141 13.44 -6.77 20.00
C ALA A 141 14.26 -5.67 19.29
N ASN A 142 13.70 -5.01 18.29
CA ASN A 142 14.38 -3.91 17.59
C ASN A 142 14.57 -2.67 18.46
N ASP A 143 13.60 -2.35 19.33
CA ASP A 143 13.73 -1.25 20.30
C ASP A 143 14.82 -1.55 21.34
N LEU A 144 14.86 -2.79 21.86
CA LEU A 144 15.92 -3.24 22.77
C LEU A 144 17.30 -3.28 22.08
N ALA A 145 17.39 -3.73 20.83
CA ALA A 145 18.62 -3.75 20.06
C ALA A 145 19.21 -2.35 19.88
N LEU A 146 18.36 -1.36 19.58
CA LEU A 146 18.80 0.04 19.50
C LEU A 146 19.29 0.54 20.87
N ARG A 147 18.60 0.22 21.96
CA ARG A 147 19.04 0.58 23.30
C ARG A 147 20.41 -0.02 23.62
N LEU A 148 20.60 -1.32 23.35
CA LEU A 148 21.88 -2.01 23.54
C LEU A 148 23.01 -1.36 22.73
N ALA A 149 22.76 -1.03 21.47
CA ALA A 149 23.74 -0.37 20.62
C ALA A 149 24.17 1.00 21.19
N ARG A 150 23.23 1.82 21.66
CA ARG A 150 23.53 3.13 22.28
C ARG A 150 24.29 2.99 23.59
N ASP A 151 23.85 2.09 24.46
CA ASP A 151 24.50 1.86 25.75
C ASP A 151 25.92 1.28 25.56
N PHE A 152 26.14 0.45 24.55
CA PHE A 152 27.46 -0.10 24.23
C PHE A 152 28.40 0.93 23.58
N THR A 153 27.93 1.64 22.56
CA THR A 153 28.76 2.57 21.77
C THR A 153 28.91 3.94 22.39
N GLN A 154 28.00 4.33 23.30
CA GLN A 154 27.85 5.69 23.79
C GLN A 154 27.59 6.74 22.67
N HIS A 155 27.11 6.27 21.51
CA HIS A 155 26.68 7.09 20.39
C HIS A 155 25.14 7.11 20.32
N ASN A 156 24.56 7.99 19.51
CA ASN A 156 23.10 8.17 19.48
C ASN A 156 22.44 7.89 18.12
N ASP A 157 23.12 8.22 17.03
CA ASP A 157 22.51 8.23 15.71
C ASP A 157 22.45 6.85 15.08
N VAL A 158 21.51 6.66 14.15
CA VAL A 158 21.24 5.37 13.53
C VAL A 158 21.06 5.53 12.04
N ILE A 159 21.63 4.61 11.26
CA ILE A 159 21.38 4.50 9.83
C ILE A 159 20.36 3.38 9.60
N VAL A 160 19.31 3.67 8.84
CA VAL A 160 18.29 2.70 8.38
C VAL A 160 18.29 2.67 6.85
N LEU A 161 17.82 1.57 6.25
CA LEU A 161 17.54 1.54 4.82
C LEU A 161 16.20 2.21 4.50
N ASP A 162 16.10 2.89 3.35
CA ASP A 162 14.80 3.30 2.81
C ASP A 162 13.89 2.08 2.64
N HIS A 163 12.58 2.31 2.71
CA HIS A 163 11.53 1.28 2.69
C HIS A 163 11.59 0.23 3.82
N ALA A 164 12.48 0.37 4.80
CA ALA A 164 12.58 -0.55 5.92
C ALA A 164 11.38 -0.45 6.87
N TYR A 165 11.05 -1.58 7.51
CA TYR A 165 10.04 -1.65 8.55
C TYR A 165 10.51 -2.48 9.75
N HIS A 166 10.74 -1.81 10.88
CA HIS A 166 11.32 -2.41 12.10
C HIS A 166 10.33 -2.54 13.27
N GLY A 167 9.05 -2.21 13.09
CA GLY A 167 8.04 -2.42 14.13
C GLY A 167 7.02 -1.29 14.27
N HIS A 168 6.24 -1.35 15.35
CA HIS A 168 5.13 -0.42 15.60
C HIS A 168 5.28 0.41 16.88
N LEU A 169 6.34 0.22 17.67
CA LEU A 169 6.66 1.11 18.80
C LEU A 169 7.11 2.46 18.27
N THR A 170 6.94 3.53 19.04
CA THR A 170 7.28 4.89 18.61
C THR A 170 8.69 4.98 18.02
N THR A 171 9.69 4.45 18.72
CA THR A 171 11.09 4.40 18.24
C THR A 171 11.21 3.59 16.95
N THR A 172 10.67 2.38 16.90
CA THR A 172 10.76 1.54 15.70
C THR A 172 10.01 2.12 14.49
N MET A 173 8.95 2.90 14.73
CA MET A 173 8.25 3.66 13.70
C MET A 173 9.10 4.83 13.19
N GLN A 174 9.85 5.50 14.08
CA GLN A 174 10.85 6.52 13.71
C GLN A 174 12.02 5.93 12.89
N LEU A 175 12.31 4.64 13.05
CA LEU A 175 13.28 3.87 12.27
C LEU A 175 12.70 3.28 10.97
N SER A 176 11.42 3.48 10.66
CA SER A 176 10.74 2.80 9.55
C SER A 176 10.32 3.77 8.44
N PRO A 177 11.17 4.04 7.42
CA PRO A 177 10.80 4.86 6.26
C PRO A 177 9.52 4.38 5.58
N TYR A 178 9.27 3.07 5.57
CA TYR A 178 8.01 2.49 5.09
C TYR A 178 6.76 3.12 5.73
N LYS A 179 6.85 3.66 6.94
CA LYS A 179 5.74 4.30 7.63
C LYS A 179 5.81 5.82 7.57
N PHE A 180 6.92 6.43 7.99
CA PHE A 180 6.98 7.89 8.08
C PHE A 180 6.98 8.60 6.71
N ASN A 181 7.41 7.93 5.62
CA ASN A 181 7.27 8.47 4.25
C ASN A 181 5.85 8.29 3.67
N HIS A 182 4.99 7.50 4.33
CA HIS A 182 3.65 7.12 3.83
C HIS A 182 2.51 7.69 4.71
N GLY A 183 2.65 8.94 5.14
CA GLY A 183 1.58 9.69 5.82
C GLY A 183 1.33 9.25 7.27
N CYS A 184 2.29 8.59 7.92
CA CYS A 184 2.24 8.39 9.36
C CYS A 184 2.39 9.73 10.11
N THR A 185 1.77 9.84 11.28
CA THR A 185 1.95 11.02 12.15
C THR A 185 3.31 11.05 12.83
N ILE A 186 3.96 9.90 12.99
CA ILE A 186 5.33 9.79 13.50
C ILE A 186 6.29 10.20 12.39
N GLN A 187 7.07 11.25 12.65
CA GLN A 187 8.05 11.79 11.71
C GLN A 187 9.44 11.20 11.96
N LYS A 188 10.29 11.24 10.94
CA LYS A 188 11.71 10.90 11.07
C LYS A 188 12.41 11.92 11.98
N PRO A 189 13.05 11.50 13.09
CA PRO A 189 13.83 12.40 13.92
C PRO A 189 15.19 12.71 13.27
N GLU A 190 15.92 13.68 13.83
CA GLU A 190 17.22 14.12 13.33
C GLU A 190 18.30 13.04 13.44
N TRP A 191 18.26 12.24 14.51
CA TRP A 191 19.22 11.16 14.77
C TRP A 191 19.04 9.92 13.89
N VAL A 192 18.02 9.89 13.02
CA VAL A 192 17.80 8.81 12.06
C VAL A 192 18.23 9.27 10.67
N HIS A 193 19.18 8.55 10.10
CA HIS A 193 19.69 8.73 8.75
C HIS A 193 19.14 7.62 7.85
N VAL A 194 18.74 7.96 6.62
CA VAL A 194 18.16 7.00 5.68
C VAL A 194 19.12 6.79 4.52
N ALA A 195 19.66 5.58 4.42
CA ALA A 195 20.46 5.13 3.29
C ALA A 195 19.55 4.59 2.18
N PRO A 196 19.93 4.73 0.89
CA PRO A 196 19.15 4.16 -0.20
C PRO A 196 19.12 2.63 -0.10
N THR A 197 17.97 2.03 -0.41
CA THR A 197 17.82 0.58 -0.51
C THR A 197 18.74 0.05 -1.63
N PRO A 198 19.52 -1.02 -1.38
CA PRO A 198 20.39 -1.64 -2.40
C PRO A 198 19.60 -2.48 -3.41
N ASP A 199 18.65 -1.84 -4.10
CA ASP A 199 17.79 -2.42 -5.13
C ASP A 199 18.40 -2.18 -6.52
N VAL A 200 19.06 -3.19 -7.06
CA VAL A 200 19.68 -3.15 -8.40
C VAL A 200 18.67 -3.11 -9.55
N TYR A 201 17.38 -3.33 -9.30
CA TYR A 201 16.33 -3.24 -10.32
C TYR A 201 15.67 -1.86 -10.37
N ARG A 202 15.50 -1.16 -9.25
CA ARG A 202 14.80 0.16 -9.24
C ARG A 202 15.53 1.29 -8.55
N GLY A 203 16.49 0.98 -7.67
CA GLY A 203 17.11 1.97 -6.80
C GLY A 203 18.08 2.90 -7.53
N THR A 204 18.75 3.75 -6.75
CA THR A 204 19.67 4.79 -7.23
C THR A 204 20.77 4.25 -8.15
N HIS A 205 21.32 3.06 -7.84
CA HIS A 205 22.35 2.38 -8.63
C HIS A 205 21.76 1.20 -9.41
N ARG A 206 20.57 1.38 -10.00
CA ARG A 206 19.93 0.34 -10.80
C ARG A 206 20.78 -0.06 -12.01
N LEU A 207 20.75 -1.34 -12.33
CA LEU A 207 21.46 -1.94 -13.45
C LEU A 207 20.56 -2.04 -14.70
N SER A 208 21.18 -2.15 -15.87
CA SER A 208 20.48 -2.50 -17.12
C SER A 208 19.97 -3.94 -17.05
N ASP A 209 18.96 -4.30 -17.87
CA ASP A 209 18.42 -5.67 -17.88
C ASP A 209 19.50 -6.73 -18.20
N ALA A 210 20.50 -6.38 -19.04
CA ALA A 210 21.62 -7.25 -19.38
C ALA A 210 22.61 -7.43 -18.22
N ASP A 211 22.72 -6.43 -17.35
CA ASP A 211 23.68 -6.41 -16.24
C ASP A 211 23.11 -7.01 -14.95
N LEU A 212 21.79 -7.24 -14.86
CA LEU A 212 21.16 -7.87 -13.68
C LEU A 212 21.66 -9.28 -13.38
N GLN A 213 22.30 -9.94 -14.35
CA GLN A 213 22.94 -11.25 -14.19
C GLN A 213 24.47 -11.16 -14.26
N ASN A 214 25.03 -9.95 -14.39
CA ASN A 214 26.47 -9.73 -14.47
C ASN A 214 27.05 -9.55 -13.07
N GLU A 215 27.88 -10.50 -12.63
CA GLU A 215 28.47 -10.50 -11.29
C GLU A 215 29.30 -9.25 -10.99
N GLU A 216 30.07 -8.76 -11.96
CA GLU A 216 30.90 -7.56 -11.79
C GLU A 216 30.02 -6.31 -11.64
N ALA A 217 28.99 -6.16 -12.47
CA ALA A 217 28.08 -5.02 -12.37
C ALA A 217 27.31 -5.01 -11.04
N LEU A 218 26.87 -6.19 -10.58
CA LEU A 218 26.24 -6.35 -9.26
C LEU A 218 27.18 -6.00 -8.12
N TYR A 219 28.45 -6.42 -8.21
CA TYR A 219 29.48 -6.08 -7.24
C TYR A 219 29.72 -4.57 -7.17
N GLN A 220 29.89 -3.91 -8.32
CA GLN A 220 30.09 -2.45 -8.38
C GLN A 220 28.87 -1.69 -7.83
N ALA A 221 27.65 -2.11 -8.15
CA ALA A 221 26.44 -1.52 -7.57
C ALA A 221 26.40 -1.71 -6.05
N GLY A 222 26.77 -2.89 -5.54
CA GLY A 222 26.90 -3.16 -4.10
C GLY A 222 27.87 -2.21 -3.41
N GLN A 223 29.04 -1.98 -4.01
CA GLN A 223 30.03 -1.02 -3.50
C GLN A 223 29.48 0.41 -3.48
N GLN A 224 28.81 0.85 -4.55
CA GLN A 224 28.20 2.18 -4.63
C GLN A 224 27.15 2.40 -3.53
N TYR A 225 26.29 1.41 -3.27
CA TYR A 225 25.33 1.48 -2.16
C TYR A 225 26.02 1.51 -0.79
N ALA A 226 27.14 0.79 -0.61
CA ALA A 226 27.90 0.84 0.64
C ALA A 226 28.57 2.21 0.82
N ASP A 227 29.06 2.82 -0.25
CA ASP A 227 29.66 4.16 -0.24
C ASP A 227 28.63 5.23 0.10
N ASP A 228 27.36 5.08 -0.30
CA ASP A 228 26.28 5.96 0.14
C ASP A 228 26.11 5.92 1.67
N VAL A 229 26.26 4.75 2.30
CA VAL A 229 26.26 4.63 3.77
C VAL A 229 27.47 5.34 4.37
N ASN A 230 28.67 5.19 3.77
CA ASN A 230 29.87 5.88 4.23
C ASN A 230 29.73 7.41 4.15
N ASN A 231 29.15 7.92 3.06
CA ASN A 231 28.88 9.35 2.87
C ASN A 231 27.94 9.90 3.98
N ILE A 232 26.95 9.11 4.40
CA ILE A 232 26.07 9.46 5.52
C ILE A 232 26.86 9.52 6.84
N ILE A 233 27.74 8.55 7.11
CA ILE A 233 28.59 8.53 8.30
C ILE A 233 29.47 9.78 8.34
N GLN A 234 30.20 10.06 7.25
CA GLN A 234 31.09 11.23 7.15
C GLN A 234 30.34 12.55 7.33
N LYS A 235 29.13 12.65 6.78
CA LYS A 235 28.29 13.84 6.96
C LYS A 235 27.90 14.03 8.43
N ALA A 236 27.44 12.97 9.09
CA ALA A 236 27.07 13.03 10.51
C ALA A 236 28.27 13.43 11.38
N GLU A 237 29.45 12.88 11.12
CA GLU A 237 30.68 13.24 11.85
C GLU A 237 31.13 14.69 11.59
N GLY A 238 30.95 15.20 10.37
CA GLY A 238 31.15 16.62 10.05
C GLY A 238 30.24 17.57 10.83
N GLU A 239 29.17 17.05 11.43
CA GLU A 239 28.24 17.76 12.31
C GLU A 239 28.45 17.40 13.80
N ASP A 240 29.59 16.80 14.17
CA ASP A 240 29.92 16.29 15.51
C ASP A 240 28.93 15.23 16.04
N ARG A 241 28.23 14.53 15.14
CA ARG A 241 27.30 13.44 15.47
C ARG A 241 27.96 12.09 15.22
N LYS A 242 27.67 11.11 16.08
CA LYS A 242 28.24 9.76 15.99
C LYS A 242 27.19 8.69 15.81
N ILE A 243 27.48 7.74 14.93
CA ILE A 243 26.62 6.61 14.59
C ILE A 243 26.77 5.52 15.65
N ALA A 244 25.66 5.18 16.32
CA ALA A 244 25.55 4.05 17.23
C ALA A 244 25.34 2.74 16.47
N ALA A 245 24.49 2.75 15.45
CA ALA A 245 24.18 1.54 14.72
C ALA A 245 23.79 1.77 13.27
N TYR A 246 24.04 0.75 12.46
CA TYR A 246 23.29 0.50 11.23
C TYR A 246 22.29 -0.62 11.51
N ILE A 247 21.02 -0.39 11.23
CA ILE A 247 19.95 -1.39 11.35
C ILE A 247 19.33 -1.68 9.99
N ALA A 248 19.29 -2.96 9.61
CA ALA A 248 18.67 -3.41 8.37
C ALA A 248 18.05 -4.80 8.51
N GLU A 249 16.98 -5.02 7.74
CA GLU A 249 16.51 -6.37 7.45
C GLU A 249 17.61 -7.12 6.67
N ALA A 250 17.90 -8.38 7.01
CA ALA A 250 18.90 -9.17 6.28
C ALA A 250 18.56 -9.24 4.78
N LEU A 251 17.29 -9.54 4.46
CA LEU A 251 16.68 -9.34 3.15
C LEU A 251 15.43 -8.49 3.35
N GLN A 252 15.31 -7.37 2.63
CA GLN A 252 14.27 -6.39 2.91
C GLN A 252 12.92 -6.86 2.40
N SER A 253 11.96 -7.11 3.29
CA SER A 253 10.65 -7.59 2.90
C SER A 253 9.78 -6.46 2.33
N CYS A 254 9.58 -5.39 3.11
CA CYS A 254 8.66 -4.30 2.75
C CYS A 254 9.12 -3.49 1.54
N GLY A 255 10.44 -3.42 1.31
CA GLY A 255 11.04 -2.85 0.10
C GLY A 255 10.75 -3.66 -1.18
N GLY A 256 10.21 -4.88 -1.03
CA GLY A 256 9.82 -5.72 -2.16
C GLY A 256 10.70 -6.94 -2.35
N GLN A 257 11.07 -7.61 -1.25
CA GLN A 257 11.89 -8.83 -1.25
C GLN A 257 13.30 -8.56 -1.84
N ILE A 258 13.95 -7.50 -1.38
CA ILE A 258 15.25 -7.04 -1.88
C ILE A 258 16.36 -7.92 -1.30
N LEU A 259 17.19 -8.46 -2.19
CA LEU A 259 18.42 -9.16 -1.86
C LEU A 259 19.57 -8.17 -2.07
N PRO A 260 20.26 -7.74 -0.99
CA PRO A 260 21.44 -6.89 -1.15
C PRO A 260 22.49 -7.57 -2.04
N PRO A 261 23.18 -6.84 -2.92
CA PRO A 261 24.28 -7.39 -3.69
C PRO A 261 25.37 -7.97 -2.79
N LYS A 262 26.16 -8.90 -3.35
CA LYS A 262 27.27 -9.53 -2.64
C LYS A 262 28.22 -8.45 -2.08
N GLU A 263 28.78 -8.70 -0.91
CA GLU A 263 29.73 -7.82 -0.18
C GLU A 263 29.19 -6.50 0.34
N TYR A 264 27.98 -6.07 -0.05
CA TYR A 264 27.34 -4.86 0.48
C TYR A 264 27.35 -4.83 2.02
N MET A 265 26.87 -5.90 2.67
CA MET A 265 26.79 -5.96 4.13
C MET A 265 28.17 -5.94 4.79
N THR A 266 29.15 -6.64 4.22
CA THR A 266 30.53 -6.64 4.74
C THR A 266 31.16 -5.26 4.65
N LYS A 267 30.99 -4.58 3.50
CA LYS A 267 31.54 -3.24 3.30
C LYS A 267 30.87 -2.20 4.20
N VAL A 268 29.55 -2.25 4.35
CA VAL A 268 28.83 -1.41 5.31
C VAL A 268 29.32 -1.68 6.74
N ALA A 269 29.52 -2.95 7.11
CA ALA A 269 30.03 -3.29 8.44
C ALA A 269 31.44 -2.75 8.69
N GLU A 270 32.33 -2.80 7.69
CA GLU A 270 33.66 -2.19 7.75
C GLU A 270 33.55 -0.68 8.03
N TYR A 271 32.71 0.03 7.29
CA TYR A 271 32.51 1.46 7.49
C TYR A 271 31.91 1.77 8.87
N VAL A 272 30.81 1.12 9.24
CA VAL A 272 30.11 1.39 10.50
C VAL A 272 31.01 1.10 11.71
N ARG A 273 31.72 -0.04 11.71
CA ARG A 273 32.62 -0.42 12.81
C ARG A 273 33.87 0.44 12.86
N GLY A 274 34.41 0.83 11.70
CA GLY A 274 35.55 1.75 11.60
C GLY A 274 35.30 3.09 12.31
N HIS A 275 34.03 3.52 12.38
CA HIS A 275 33.60 4.74 13.07
C HIS A 275 32.95 4.47 14.44
N GLY A 276 33.13 3.26 14.98
CA GLY A 276 32.71 2.88 16.35
C GLY A 276 31.22 2.54 16.50
N GLY A 277 30.47 2.37 15.43
CA GLY A 277 29.10 1.87 15.43
C GLY A 277 29.02 0.33 15.43
N VAL A 278 27.81 -0.20 15.60
CA VAL A 278 27.53 -1.65 15.55
C VAL A 278 26.51 -2.02 14.46
N MET A 279 26.57 -3.27 13.99
CA MET A 279 25.63 -3.83 13.01
C MET A 279 24.46 -4.54 13.70
N ILE A 280 23.24 -4.02 13.51
CA ILE A 280 21.99 -4.65 13.93
C ILE A 280 21.31 -5.27 12.70
N ILE A 281 21.13 -6.58 12.71
CA ILE A 281 20.44 -7.28 11.62
C ILE A 281 19.10 -7.83 12.10
N ASP A 282 18.04 -7.37 11.44
CA ASP A 282 16.65 -7.75 11.66
C ASP A 282 16.29 -8.98 10.82
N GLU A 283 16.12 -10.11 11.52
CA GLU A 283 15.80 -11.40 10.93
C GLU A 283 14.39 -11.87 11.29
N VAL A 284 13.55 -10.93 11.69
CA VAL A 284 12.14 -11.19 12.02
C VAL A 284 11.40 -11.76 10.80
N GLN A 285 11.75 -11.39 9.57
CA GLN A 285 11.11 -11.94 8.36
C GLN A 285 11.75 -13.23 7.84
N THR A 286 13.07 -13.34 7.92
CA THR A 286 13.93 -14.21 7.11
C THR A 286 14.70 -15.27 7.89
N GLY A 287 14.60 -15.26 9.22
CA GLY A 287 15.21 -16.29 10.06
C GLY A 287 14.52 -17.65 10.00
N PHE A 288 15.01 -18.57 10.84
CA PHE A 288 14.47 -19.93 11.05
C PHE A 288 14.45 -20.82 9.80
N GLY A 289 15.39 -20.62 8.86
CA GLY A 289 15.50 -21.48 7.67
C GLY A 289 14.64 -21.06 6.48
N ARG A 290 14.00 -19.89 6.55
CA ARG A 290 13.20 -19.30 5.46
C ARG A 290 13.92 -19.30 4.11
N ILE A 291 15.22 -19.03 4.13
CA ILE A 291 16.05 -18.90 2.93
C ILE A 291 16.68 -20.23 2.47
N GLY A 292 16.38 -21.35 3.15
CA GLY A 292 16.84 -22.67 2.76
C GLY A 292 18.14 -23.08 3.43
N LYS A 293 19.28 -22.93 2.74
CA LYS A 293 20.58 -23.54 3.13
C LYS A 293 21.14 -23.12 4.49
N LYS A 294 20.62 -22.07 5.12
CA LYS A 294 21.10 -21.51 6.39
C LYS A 294 19.91 -21.21 7.30
N PHE A 295 20.17 -21.10 8.61
CA PHE A 295 19.13 -20.79 9.58
C PHE A 295 18.76 -19.30 9.55
N TRP A 296 19.73 -18.42 9.29
CA TRP A 296 19.57 -16.97 9.23
C TRP A 296 19.99 -16.44 7.85
N ALA A 297 19.30 -15.43 7.32
CA ALA A 297 19.59 -14.91 5.99
C ALA A 297 20.89 -14.12 5.87
N HIS A 298 21.37 -13.47 6.93
CA HIS A 298 22.70 -12.84 6.90
C HIS A 298 23.81 -13.86 6.62
N GLN A 299 23.59 -15.14 6.95
CA GLN A 299 24.54 -16.23 6.67
C GLN A 299 24.60 -16.61 5.19
N LEU A 300 23.77 -16.00 4.33
CA LEU A 300 23.92 -16.10 2.87
C LEU A 300 25.11 -15.30 2.34
N HIS A 301 25.55 -14.28 3.09
CA HIS A 301 26.77 -13.56 2.83
C HIS A 301 27.95 -14.47 3.26
N ASP A 302 28.36 -15.36 2.37
CA ASP A 302 29.46 -16.31 2.58
C ASP A 302 30.85 -15.60 2.60
N ASP A 303 30.88 -14.27 2.67
CA ASP A 303 32.05 -13.38 2.81
C ASP A 303 32.55 -13.24 4.27
N GLY A 304 31.88 -13.91 5.21
CA GLY A 304 32.26 -13.91 6.63
C GLY A 304 31.57 -12.82 7.44
N PHE A 305 30.54 -12.15 6.90
CA PHE A 305 29.76 -11.18 7.67
C PHE A 305 29.06 -11.83 8.88
N VAL A 306 29.28 -11.23 10.06
CA VAL A 306 28.60 -11.56 11.32
C VAL A 306 28.06 -10.26 11.91
N PRO A 307 26.77 -10.17 12.30
CA PRO A 307 26.23 -8.99 12.95
C PRO A 307 26.70 -8.88 14.41
N ASP A 308 26.61 -7.66 14.98
CA ASP A 308 26.87 -7.43 16.40
C ASP A 308 25.63 -7.72 17.26
N ILE A 309 24.45 -7.46 16.70
CA ILE A 309 23.15 -7.69 17.32
C ILE A 309 22.21 -8.29 16.27
N LEU A 310 21.53 -9.38 16.62
CA LEU A 310 20.56 -10.09 15.78
C LEU A 310 19.18 -10.02 16.44
N THR A 311 18.15 -9.59 15.72
CA THR A 311 16.77 -9.57 16.24
C THR A 311 15.89 -10.60 15.53
N MET A 312 14.96 -11.18 16.30
CA MET A 312 14.09 -12.25 15.82
C MET A 312 12.70 -12.19 16.45
N GLY A 313 11.70 -12.79 15.79
CA GLY A 313 10.29 -12.76 16.20
C GLY A 313 9.46 -13.67 15.31
N LYS A 314 8.29 -13.21 14.82
CA LYS A 314 7.40 -13.85 13.82
C LYS A 314 7.49 -15.39 13.74
N PRO A 315 8.36 -16.02 12.92
CA PRO A 315 8.37 -17.47 12.77
C PRO A 315 8.72 -18.24 14.06
N MET A 316 9.44 -17.59 14.99
CA MET A 316 9.99 -18.17 16.21
C MET A 316 8.96 -18.94 17.05
N GLY A 317 7.72 -18.47 17.13
CA GLY A 317 6.65 -19.11 17.91
C GLY A 317 5.54 -19.77 17.09
N ASN A 318 5.67 -19.87 15.76
CA ASN A 318 4.61 -20.31 14.85
C ASN A 318 3.25 -19.57 15.06
N GLY A 319 3.31 -18.29 15.45
CA GLY A 319 2.15 -17.46 15.81
C GLY A 319 1.95 -17.22 17.31
N PHE A 320 2.63 -17.97 18.19
CA PHE A 320 2.68 -17.61 19.61
C PHE A 320 3.57 -16.36 19.82
N PRO A 321 3.18 -15.37 20.64
CA PRO A 321 3.98 -14.17 20.86
C PRO A 321 5.32 -14.48 21.53
N VAL A 322 6.41 -14.32 20.79
CA VAL A 322 7.79 -14.48 21.27
C VAL A 322 8.74 -13.78 20.30
N ALA A 323 9.78 -13.18 20.84
CA ALA A 323 10.88 -12.55 20.13
C ALA A 323 12.14 -12.60 20.98
N ALA A 324 13.29 -12.28 20.39
CA ALA A 324 14.53 -12.16 21.13
C ALA A 324 15.53 -11.24 20.42
N VAL A 325 16.52 -10.82 21.20
CA VAL A 325 17.76 -10.21 20.73
C VAL A 325 18.90 -11.16 21.09
N VAL A 326 19.73 -11.50 20.11
CA VAL A 326 20.97 -12.25 20.30
C VAL A 326 22.15 -11.32 20.06
N THR A 327 23.12 -11.28 20.97
CA THR A 327 24.29 -10.41 20.90
C THR A 327 25.48 -11.00 21.64
N ARG A 328 26.61 -10.29 21.64
CA ARG A 328 27.80 -10.59 22.46
C ARG A 328 27.53 -10.23 23.92
N LYS A 329 28.11 -11.00 24.84
CA LYS A 329 28.00 -10.75 26.28
C LYS A 329 28.36 -9.31 26.67
N GLU A 330 29.45 -8.76 26.16
CA GLU A 330 29.85 -7.37 26.45
C GLU A 330 28.83 -6.31 26.02
N VAL A 331 28.07 -6.56 24.95
CA VAL A 331 27.01 -5.65 24.46
C VAL A 331 25.78 -5.76 25.35
N ALA A 332 25.41 -6.98 25.76
CA ALA A 332 24.31 -7.20 26.70
C ALA A 332 24.61 -6.61 28.09
N GLU A 333 25.85 -6.75 28.58
CA GLU A 333 26.29 -6.24 29.88
C GLU A 333 26.52 -4.72 29.89
N ALA A 334 26.69 -4.10 28.72
CA ALA A 334 26.78 -2.64 28.61
C ALA A 334 25.45 -1.93 28.88
N LEU A 335 24.32 -2.65 28.87
CA LEU A 335 23.02 -2.07 29.16
C LEU A 335 23.05 -1.30 30.50
N GLY A 336 22.89 0.02 30.41
CA GLY A 336 23.33 0.92 31.46
C GLY A 336 22.40 1.00 32.67
N GLY A 337 22.95 1.57 33.76
CA GLY A 337 22.22 1.93 34.99
C GLY A 337 22.24 0.88 36.10
N ASN A 338 21.61 1.21 37.22
CA ASN A 338 21.51 0.32 38.39
C ASN A 338 20.27 -0.61 38.36
N VAL A 339 19.47 -0.53 37.29
CA VAL A 339 18.20 -1.25 37.15
C VAL A 339 18.32 -2.19 35.95
N GLY A 340 18.31 -3.51 36.22
CA GLY A 340 18.39 -4.52 35.17
C GLY A 340 17.20 -4.48 34.21
N TYR A 341 17.41 -5.00 32.99
CA TYR A 341 16.32 -5.23 32.04
C TYR A 341 15.35 -6.26 32.59
N PHE A 342 14.06 -5.97 32.49
CA PHE A 342 13.00 -6.92 32.84
C PHE A 342 11.83 -6.79 31.87
N ASN A 343 11.40 -7.94 31.34
CA ASN A 343 10.19 -8.08 30.55
C ASN A 343 9.32 -9.16 31.20
N THR A 344 8.10 -8.81 31.62
CA THR A 344 7.21 -9.74 32.36
C THR A 344 6.96 -11.05 31.63
N TYR A 345 6.80 -10.98 30.30
CA TYR A 345 6.43 -12.13 29.47
C TYR A 345 7.55 -12.59 28.53
N GLY A 346 8.55 -11.77 28.28
CA GLY A 346 9.67 -12.10 27.40
C GLY A 346 10.43 -13.31 27.93
N GLY A 347 10.30 -14.45 27.26
CA GLY A 347 10.93 -15.71 27.65
C GLY A 347 10.09 -16.56 28.63
N ASN A 348 8.78 -16.31 28.73
CA ASN A 348 7.92 -17.14 29.58
C ASN A 348 7.94 -18.63 29.13
N PRO A 349 7.73 -19.60 30.03
CA PRO A 349 7.84 -21.02 29.69
C PRO A 349 6.96 -21.45 28.51
N VAL A 350 5.74 -20.93 28.37
CA VAL A 350 4.85 -21.30 27.26
C VAL A 350 5.40 -20.82 25.92
N ALA A 351 5.94 -19.60 25.87
CA ALA A 351 6.65 -19.11 24.69
C ALA A 351 7.86 -20.00 24.37
N CYS A 352 8.70 -20.33 25.36
CA CYS A 352 9.84 -21.23 25.16
C CYS A 352 9.42 -22.61 24.63
N ALA A 353 8.32 -23.19 25.13
CA ALA A 353 7.77 -24.45 24.61
C ALA A 353 7.35 -24.33 23.14
N ALA A 354 6.75 -23.20 22.74
CA ALA A 354 6.41 -22.94 21.35
C ALA A 354 7.66 -22.90 20.47
N VAL A 355 8.71 -22.18 20.91
CA VAL A 355 9.98 -22.07 20.17
C VAL A 355 10.66 -23.43 20.02
N LEU A 356 10.81 -24.18 21.11
CA LEU A 356 11.41 -25.51 21.08
C LEU A 356 10.59 -26.47 20.20
N GLY A 357 9.25 -26.36 20.22
CA GLY A 357 8.38 -27.07 19.30
C GLY A 357 8.65 -26.73 17.84
N VAL A 358 8.81 -25.45 17.50
CA VAL A 358 9.16 -24.99 16.15
C VAL A 358 10.53 -25.51 15.72
N MET A 359 11.55 -25.36 16.56
CA MET A 359 12.91 -25.82 16.28
C MET A 359 12.98 -27.34 16.09
N LYS A 360 12.21 -28.08 16.88
CA LYS A 360 12.05 -29.54 16.73
C LYS A 360 11.50 -29.89 15.34
N VAL A 361 10.42 -29.23 14.92
CA VAL A 361 9.81 -29.46 13.59
C VAL A 361 10.78 -29.11 12.46
N ILE A 362 11.45 -27.95 12.54
CA ILE A 362 12.47 -27.54 11.56
C ILE A 362 13.54 -28.62 11.37
N ARG A 363 14.00 -29.23 12.47
CA ARG A 363 15.01 -30.29 12.47
C ARG A 363 14.47 -31.61 11.96
N GLU A 364 13.36 -32.11 12.54
CA GLU A 364 12.83 -33.45 12.26
C GLU A 364 12.25 -33.56 10.84
N GLU A 365 11.68 -32.48 10.31
CA GLU A 365 11.09 -32.45 8.97
C GLU A 365 12.07 -31.92 7.90
N ASN A 366 13.35 -31.69 8.27
CA ASN A 366 14.40 -31.20 7.38
C ASN A 366 14.00 -29.94 6.60
N LEU A 367 13.37 -28.97 7.27
CA LEU A 367 12.73 -27.83 6.61
C LEU A 367 13.71 -26.88 5.90
N LEU A 368 14.98 -26.84 6.31
CA LEU A 368 16.03 -26.08 5.60
C LEU A 368 16.31 -26.67 4.21
N GLU A 369 16.51 -27.99 4.13
CA GLU A 369 16.74 -28.66 2.85
C GLU A 369 15.49 -28.63 1.97
N HIS A 370 14.31 -28.79 2.58
CA HIS A 370 13.05 -28.61 1.87
C HIS A 370 12.90 -27.19 1.30
N SER A 371 13.14 -26.16 2.11
CA SER A 371 13.08 -24.75 1.68
C SER A 371 14.08 -24.45 0.56
N LYS A 372 15.29 -25.03 0.61
CA LYS A 372 16.28 -24.94 -0.48
C LYS A 372 15.78 -25.58 -1.77
N ARG A 373 15.30 -26.84 -1.71
CA ARG A 373 14.76 -27.54 -2.88
C ARG A 373 13.58 -26.80 -3.49
N MET A 374 12.66 -26.33 -2.65
CA MET A 374 11.51 -25.56 -3.09
C MET A 374 11.92 -24.21 -3.67
N GLY A 375 12.94 -23.54 -3.14
CA GLY A 375 13.48 -22.32 -3.72
C GLY A 375 13.98 -22.50 -5.16
N ILE A 376 14.70 -23.59 -5.43
CA ILE A 376 15.12 -23.94 -6.81
C ILE A 376 13.90 -24.16 -7.72
N ALA A 377 12.87 -24.83 -7.21
CA ALA A 377 11.63 -25.04 -7.95
C ALA A 377 10.87 -23.72 -8.21
N PHE A 378 10.77 -22.85 -7.20
CA PHE A 378 10.18 -21.52 -7.31
C PHE A 378 10.89 -20.70 -8.39
N GLU A 379 12.21 -20.59 -8.33
CA GLU A 379 13.00 -19.85 -9.32
C GLU A 379 12.68 -20.33 -10.74
N ARG A 380 12.73 -21.65 -10.97
CA ARG A 380 12.46 -22.24 -12.28
C ARG A 380 11.05 -21.94 -12.78
N GLU A 381 10.02 -22.14 -11.95
CA GLU A 381 8.63 -21.95 -12.38
C GLU A 381 8.26 -20.47 -12.53
N LEU A 382 8.78 -19.61 -11.66
CA LEU A 382 8.58 -18.17 -11.73
C LEU A 382 9.28 -17.56 -12.95
N MET A 383 10.50 -18.00 -13.29
CA MET A 383 11.19 -17.54 -14.50
C MET A 383 10.41 -17.86 -15.78
N LYS A 384 9.72 -19.00 -15.86
CA LYS A 384 8.81 -19.30 -16.99
C LYS A 384 7.66 -18.29 -17.08
N LEU A 385 7.11 -17.83 -15.94
CA LEU A 385 6.11 -16.76 -15.95
C LEU A 385 6.70 -15.45 -16.47
N LYS A 386 7.94 -15.12 -16.07
CA LYS A 386 8.66 -13.96 -16.62
C LYS A 386 8.85 -14.09 -18.13
N GLU A 387 9.24 -15.23 -18.65
CA GLU A 387 9.40 -15.42 -20.10
C GLU A 387 8.08 -15.25 -20.86
N LYS A 388 6.97 -15.76 -20.30
CA LYS A 388 5.67 -15.76 -20.95
C LYS A 388 4.91 -14.43 -20.87
N HIS A 389 5.00 -13.70 -19.75
CA HIS A 389 4.16 -12.54 -19.48
C HIS A 389 4.96 -11.24 -19.41
N GLU A 390 4.80 -10.35 -20.40
CA GLU A 390 5.53 -9.07 -20.49
C GLU A 390 5.37 -8.19 -19.24
N CYS A 391 4.21 -8.26 -18.58
CA CYS A 391 3.93 -7.51 -17.35
C CYS A 391 4.77 -7.95 -16.14
N VAL A 392 5.46 -9.09 -16.20
CA VAL A 392 6.41 -9.51 -15.17
C VAL A 392 7.77 -8.91 -15.50
N GLY A 393 8.17 -7.90 -14.74
CA GLY A 393 9.41 -7.14 -14.95
C GLY A 393 10.62 -7.80 -14.29
N ASP A 394 10.48 -8.14 -13.01
CA ASP A 394 11.55 -8.76 -12.24
C ASP A 394 11.06 -9.89 -11.32
N ILE A 395 11.94 -10.85 -11.07
CA ILE A 395 11.71 -11.96 -10.15
C ILE A 395 12.97 -12.12 -9.32
N ARG A 396 12.80 -12.04 -8.00
CA ARG A 396 13.89 -12.08 -7.03
C ARG A 396 13.46 -12.81 -5.78
N GLY A 397 14.39 -13.53 -5.17
CA GLY A 397 14.09 -14.30 -3.97
C GLY A 397 15.08 -15.43 -3.74
N VAL A 398 14.91 -16.10 -2.61
CA VAL A 398 15.71 -17.25 -2.20
C VAL A 398 14.92 -18.10 -1.21
N GLY A 399 15.08 -19.42 -1.29
CA GLY A 399 14.32 -20.36 -0.45
C GLY A 399 12.82 -20.16 -0.62
N MET A 400 12.12 -19.82 0.46
CA MET A 400 10.67 -19.57 0.46
C MET A 400 10.34 -18.08 0.67
N PHE A 401 11.13 -17.18 0.09
CA PHE A 401 10.97 -15.72 0.18
C PHE A 401 11.16 -15.11 -1.22
N TRP A 402 10.06 -14.79 -1.91
CA TRP A 402 10.06 -14.38 -3.32
C TRP A 402 9.20 -13.15 -3.59
N GLY A 403 9.69 -12.29 -4.48
CA GLY A 403 9.01 -11.12 -5.02
C GLY A 403 8.86 -11.22 -6.54
N ILE A 404 7.65 -10.94 -7.04
CA ILE A 404 7.37 -10.82 -8.48
C ILE A 404 6.96 -9.38 -8.76
N ASP A 405 7.81 -8.63 -9.43
CA ASP A 405 7.64 -7.21 -9.70
C ASP A 405 6.84 -6.98 -10.98
N LEU A 406 5.59 -6.52 -10.85
CA LEU A 406 4.71 -6.30 -12.00
C LEU A 406 4.86 -4.88 -12.55
N VAL A 407 5.06 -4.79 -13.85
CA VAL A 407 5.31 -3.54 -14.59
C VAL A 407 4.37 -3.40 -15.77
N THR A 408 4.09 -2.15 -16.16
CA THR A 408 3.32 -1.87 -17.38
C THR A 408 4.21 -1.94 -18.62
N ASP A 409 5.52 -1.71 -18.46
CA ASP A 409 6.52 -1.85 -19.51
C ASP A 409 7.89 -2.18 -18.87
N ARG A 410 8.63 -3.13 -19.46
CA ARG A 410 9.91 -3.61 -18.91
C ARG A 410 11.04 -2.61 -19.03
N LYS A 411 11.03 -1.78 -20.09
CA LYS A 411 12.11 -0.82 -20.34
C LYS A 411 12.04 0.35 -19.35
N THR A 412 10.85 0.90 -19.17
CA THR A 412 10.58 1.98 -18.23
C THR A 412 10.50 1.48 -16.79
N ARG A 413 10.19 0.20 -16.60
CA ARG A 413 9.94 -0.46 -15.29
C ARG A 413 8.78 0.21 -14.54
N ASN A 414 7.87 0.91 -15.21
CA ASN A 414 6.75 1.59 -14.55
C ASN A 414 5.89 0.60 -13.76
N PRO A 415 5.57 0.85 -12.47
CA PRO A 415 4.87 -0.10 -11.62
C PRO A 415 3.42 -0.33 -12.06
N ALA A 416 2.99 -1.59 -12.13
CA ALA A 416 1.61 -1.96 -12.49
C ALA A 416 0.74 -2.20 -11.23
N THR A 417 0.60 -1.18 -10.39
CA THR A 417 -0.06 -1.29 -9.06
C THR A 417 -1.50 -1.81 -9.13
N GLU A 418 -2.36 -1.18 -9.94
CA GLU A 418 -3.77 -1.60 -10.05
C GLU A 418 -3.90 -3.02 -10.63
N PHE A 419 -3.07 -3.33 -11.62
CA PHE A 419 -3.01 -4.67 -12.21
C PHE A 419 -2.62 -5.73 -11.18
N ALA A 420 -1.61 -5.45 -10.34
CA ALA A 420 -1.19 -6.35 -9.25
C ALA A 420 -2.31 -6.59 -8.23
N LEU A 421 -3.03 -5.54 -7.81
CA LEU A 421 -4.14 -5.65 -6.87
C LEU A 421 -5.31 -6.44 -7.46
N ASN A 422 -5.64 -6.20 -8.74
CA ASN A 422 -6.67 -6.95 -9.45
C ASN A 422 -6.32 -8.43 -9.60
N LEU A 423 -5.06 -8.73 -9.92
CA LEU A 423 -4.55 -10.11 -10.00
C LEU A 423 -4.69 -10.83 -8.65
N ILE A 424 -4.31 -10.18 -7.55
CA ILE A 424 -4.47 -10.73 -6.19
C ILE A 424 -5.95 -11.03 -5.89
N MET A 425 -6.86 -10.13 -6.26
CA MET A 425 -8.30 -10.34 -6.10
C MET A 425 -8.81 -11.52 -6.92
N LYS A 426 -8.36 -11.65 -8.17
CA LYS A 426 -8.72 -12.76 -9.07
C LYS A 426 -8.22 -14.09 -8.52
N LEU A 427 -6.95 -14.17 -8.12
CA LEU A 427 -6.35 -15.36 -7.51
C LEU A 427 -7.13 -15.84 -6.28
N ARG A 428 -7.55 -14.91 -5.43
CA ARG A 428 -8.39 -15.24 -4.28
C ARG A 428 -9.78 -15.72 -4.70
N ARG A 429 -10.47 -15.00 -5.58
CA ARG A 429 -11.89 -15.28 -5.90
C ARG A 429 -12.09 -16.55 -6.73
N GLU A 430 -11.17 -16.80 -7.65
CA GLU A 430 -11.36 -17.80 -8.71
C GLU A 430 -10.42 -18.99 -8.57
N HIS A 431 -9.25 -18.81 -7.95
CA HIS A 431 -8.24 -19.87 -7.85
C HIS A 431 -7.95 -20.35 -6.43
N ASN A 432 -8.61 -19.77 -5.42
CA ASN A 432 -8.40 -20.09 -4.00
C ASN A 432 -6.93 -19.95 -3.54
N VAL A 433 -6.18 -19.01 -4.09
CA VAL A 433 -4.80 -18.70 -3.68
C VAL A 433 -4.77 -17.37 -2.92
N LEU A 434 -4.19 -17.38 -1.73
CA LEU A 434 -4.01 -16.16 -0.94
C LEU A 434 -2.61 -15.59 -1.17
N LEU A 435 -2.59 -14.42 -1.81
CA LEU A 435 -1.40 -13.61 -2.04
C LEU A 435 -1.64 -12.16 -1.66
N ASN A 436 -0.57 -11.38 -1.58
CA ASN A 436 -0.65 -9.95 -1.34
C ASN A 436 0.54 -9.24 -2.00
N ALA A 437 0.49 -7.91 -2.07
CA ALA A 437 1.57 -7.09 -2.58
C ALA A 437 2.39 -6.45 -1.45
N ASP A 438 3.63 -6.08 -1.76
CA ASP A 438 4.52 -5.20 -1.00
C ASP A 438 5.26 -4.26 -1.98
N GLY A 439 6.31 -3.60 -1.50
CA GLY A 439 7.10 -2.64 -2.26
C GLY A 439 6.53 -1.22 -2.19
N PRO A 440 7.36 -0.22 -2.54
CA PRO A 440 6.98 1.20 -2.45
C PRO A 440 5.74 1.55 -3.28
N TYR A 441 5.47 0.80 -4.36
CA TYR A 441 4.34 1.03 -5.25
C TYR A 441 3.24 -0.03 -5.13
N SER A 442 3.32 -0.96 -4.17
CA SER A 442 2.32 -2.04 -4.00
C SER A 442 2.07 -2.87 -5.27
N ASN A 443 3.11 -3.07 -6.09
CA ASN A 443 3.06 -3.79 -7.37
C ASN A 443 3.88 -5.11 -7.35
N ILE A 444 4.53 -5.42 -6.22
CA ILE A 444 5.37 -6.62 -6.09
C ILE A 444 4.59 -7.69 -5.34
N LEU A 445 4.22 -8.77 -6.01
CA LEU A 445 3.57 -9.92 -5.37
C LEU A 445 4.58 -10.59 -4.44
N LYS A 446 4.20 -10.77 -3.17
CA LYS A 446 5.07 -11.40 -2.16
C LYS A 446 4.65 -12.84 -1.89
N TYR A 447 5.63 -13.73 -1.93
CA TYR A 447 5.51 -15.15 -1.65
C TYR A 447 6.36 -15.50 -0.45
N LYS A 448 5.69 -15.85 0.63
CA LYS A 448 6.32 -16.26 1.88
C LYS A 448 5.41 -17.27 2.60
N PRO A 449 5.12 -18.42 1.96
CA PRO A 449 4.22 -19.44 2.49
C PRO A 449 4.79 -20.10 3.77
N PRO A 450 4.00 -20.86 4.54
CA PRO A 450 4.56 -21.80 5.51
C PRO A 450 5.63 -22.72 4.89
N LEU A 451 6.65 -23.11 5.65
CA LEU A 451 7.74 -23.96 5.15
C LEU A 451 7.30 -25.38 4.79
N CYS A 452 6.12 -25.82 5.21
CA CYS A 452 5.55 -27.10 4.78
C CYS A 452 4.89 -27.04 3.38
N PHE A 453 4.90 -25.88 2.71
CA PHE A 453 4.39 -25.68 1.35
C PHE A 453 5.18 -26.52 0.35
N ASN A 454 4.49 -27.35 -0.45
CA ASN A 454 5.13 -28.38 -1.25
C ASN A 454 5.06 -28.12 -2.77
N GLU A 455 5.56 -29.08 -3.56
CA GLU A 455 5.60 -28.98 -5.03
C GLU A 455 4.21 -28.91 -5.66
N ASP A 456 3.21 -29.62 -5.11
CA ASP A 456 1.84 -29.57 -5.62
C ASP A 456 1.24 -28.17 -5.40
N ASP A 457 1.49 -27.59 -4.22
CA ASP A 457 1.06 -26.22 -3.90
C ASP A 457 1.74 -25.21 -4.84
N LEU A 458 3.03 -25.39 -5.14
CA LEU A 458 3.77 -24.55 -6.08
C LEU A 458 3.15 -24.63 -7.48
N VAL A 459 2.94 -25.84 -8.00
CA VAL A 459 2.37 -26.07 -9.32
C VAL A 459 0.98 -25.45 -9.42
N ALA A 460 0.11 -25.71 -8.45
CA ALA A 460 -1.24 -25.14 -8.41
C ALA A 460 -1.21 -23.60 -8.36
N THR A 461 -0.31 -23.04 -7.56
CA THR A 461 -0.18 -21.59 -7.41
C THR A 461 0.35 -20.93 -8.68
N VAL A 462 1.40 -21.48 -9.28
CA VAL A 462 1.98 -20.95 -10.54
C VAL A 462 1.00 -21.05 -11.69
N GLN A 463 0.28 -22.17 -11.81
CA GLN A 463 -0.77 -22.33 -12.82
C GLN A 463 -1.90 -21.31 -12.63
N ALA A 464 -2.32 -21.05 -11.39
CA ALA A 464 -3.32 -20.02 -11.10
C ALA A 464 -2.85 -18.62 -11.52
N ILE A 465 -1.60 -18.25 -11.23
CA ILE A 465 -1.02 -16.97 -11.69
C ILE A 465 -0.99 -16.92 -13.21
N ASP A 466 -0.50 -17.97 -13.86
CA ASP A 466 -0.37 -18.04 -15.31
C ASP A 466 -1.72 -17.86 -16.02
N GLN A 467 -2.75 -18.56 -15.55
CA GLN A 467 -4.12 -18.45 -16.06
C GLN A 467 -4.67 -17.05 -15.84
N ALA A 468 -4.58 -16.54 -14.60
CA ALA A 468 -5.10 -15.22 -14.27
C ALA A 468 -4.40 -14.11 -15.07
N LEU A 469 -3.08 -14.16 -15.22
CA LEU A 469 -2.33 -13.24 -16.06
C LEU A 469 -2.74 -13.34 -17.52
N THR A 470 -2.84 -14.56 -18.06
CA THR A 470 -3.25 -14.78 -19.46
C THR A 470 -4.63 -14.18 -19.71
N GLU A 471 -5.61 -14.40 -18.83
CA GLU A 471 -6.97 -13.87 -18.97
C GLU A 471 -7.02 -12.33 -18.87
N MET A 472 -6.21 -11.77 -17.97
CA MET A 472 -6.14 -10.32 -17.77
C MET A 472 -5.41 -9.59 -18.90
N THR A 473 -4.48 -10.24 -19.60
CA THR A 473 -3.74 -9.66 -20.75
C THR A 473 -4.36 -9.97 -22.10
N SER A 474 -5.01 -11.13 -22.26
CA SER A 474 -5.71 -11.54 -23.48
C SER A 474 -7.03 -10.83 -23.73
N SER A 475 -7.50 -10.06 -22.74
CA SER A 475 -8.63 -9.14 -22.89
C SER A 475 -8.12 -7.76 -23.33
N PRO A 476 -8.08 -7.41 -24.63
CA PRO A 476 -7.90 -6.02 -25.01
C PRO A 476 -9.09 -5.25 -24.47
N SER A 477 -8.86 -4.37 -23.49
CA SER A 477 -9.86 -3.48 -22.89
C SER A 477 -11.25 -4.12 -22.83
N ALA A 478 -11.46 -5.10 -21.95
CA ALA A 478 -12.83 -5.39 -21.53
C ALA A 478 -13.28 -4.23 -20.63
N SER A 479 -13.56 -3.08 -21.26
CA SER A 479 -14.63 -2.24 -20.78
C SER A 479 -15.86 -3.15 -20.58
N PRO A 480 -16.76 -2.89 -19.62
CA PRO A 480 -17.97 -3.69 -19.39
C PRO A 480 -18.93 -3.79 -20.60
N SER A 481 -18.52 -3.29 -21.77
CA SER A 481 -19.26 -3.07 -23.00
C SER A 481 -19.62 -4.34 -23.79
N ARG A 482 -18.95 -5.49 -23.56
CA ARG A 482 -19.18 -6.68 -24.43
C ARG A 482 -20.37 -7.57 -24.08
N ILE A 483 -21.08 -7.35 -22.96
CA ILE A 483 -22.27 -8.15 -22.65
C ILE A 483 -23.53 -7.64 -23.39
N LEU A 484 -23.51 -6.42 -23.96
CA LEU A 484 -24.69 -5.81 -24.61
C LEU A 484 -24.45 -5.29 -26.04
N SER A 485 -23.39 -5.74 -26.72
CA SER A 485 -23.19 -5.43 -28.14
C SER A 485 -24.05 -6.27 -29.10
N LYS A 486 -24.96 -7.12 -28.60
CA LYS A 486 -25.93 -7.76 -29.49
C LYS A 486 -26.87 -6.68 -30.01
N ASP A 487 -27.06 -6.65 -31.33
CA ASP A 487 -28.10 -5.81 -31.88
C ASP A 487 -29.42 -6.25 -31.23
N ILE A 488 -30.29 -5.32 -30.85
CA ILE A 488 -31.56 -5.69 -30.21
C ILE A 488 -32.38 -6.58 -31.15
N PHE A 489 -32.17 -6.42 -32.46
CA PHE A 489 -32.76 -7.25 -33.50
C PHE A 489 -32.22 -8.70 -33.51
N ASP A 490 -31.04 -8.97 -32.96
CA ASP A 490 -30.53 -10.34 -32.76
C ASP A 490 -31.24 -11.05 -31.61
N VAL A 491 -31.71 -10.31 -30.60
CA VAL A 491 -32.55 -10.84 -29.51
C VAL A 491 -33.99 -11.02 -30.00
N CYS A 492 -34.49 -10.12 -30.84
CA CYS A 492 -35.83 -10.17 -31.40
C CYS A 492 -36.04 -11.31 -32.41
N ARG A 493 -35.02 -11.67 -33.19
CA ARG A 493 -35.11 -12.66 -34.28
C ARG A 493 -35.63 -14.05 -33.85
N PRO A 494 -35.03 -14.73 -32.84
CA PRO A 494 -35.52 -16.04 -32.41
C PRO A 494 -36.91 -15.97 -31.78
N ILE A 495 -37.25 -14.86 -31.11
CA ILE A 495 -38.58 -14.64 -30.53
C ILE A 495 -39.63 -14.50 -31.64
N LYS A 496 -39.27 -13.78 -32.72
CA LYS A 496 -40.12 -13.65 -33.91
C LYS A 496 -40.38 -15.00 -34.57
N GLU A 497 -39.33 -15.78 -34.81
CA GLU A 497 -39.44 -17.11 -35.42
C GLU A 497 -40.30 -18.06 -34.59
N GLN A 498 -40.18 -18.02 -33.26
CA GLN A 498 -41.02 -18.82 -32.36
C GLN A 498 -42.49 -18.37 -32.37
N LEU A 499 -42.76 -17.07 -32.39
CA LEU A 499 -44.12 -16.55 -32.46
C LEU A 499 -44.78 -16.88 -33.82
N GLU A 500 -44.03 -16.79 -34.92
CA GLU A 500 -44.51 -17.20 -36.26
C GLU A 500 -44.80 -18.71 -36.31
N ALA A 501 -43.95 -19.54 -35.69
CA ALA A 501 -44.20 -20.99 -35.58
C ALA A 501 -45.43 -21.32 -34.72
N MET A 502 -45.62 -20.64 -33.59
CA MET A 502 -46.78 -20.81 -32.73
C MET A 502 -48.07 -20.32 -33.42
N GLN A 503 -48.01 -19.22 -34.16
CA GLN A 503 -49.12 -18.72 -34.97
C GLN A 503 -49.55 -19.75 -36.02
N ALA A 504 -48.58 -20.38 -36.70
CA ALA A 504 -48.83 -21.41 -37.70
C ALA A 504 -49.44 -22.68 -37.09
N GLN A 505 -49.07 -23.04 -35.85
CA GLN A 505 -49.49 -24.27 -35.20
C GLN A 505 -50.83 -24.15 -34.44
N TYR A 506 -51.13 -22.98 -33.85
CA TYR A 506 -52.25 -22.81 -32.92
C TYR A 506 -53.27 -21.75 -33.35
N GLY A 507 -53.05 -21.07 -34.48
CA GLY A 507 -53.92 -20.01 -34.98
C GLY A 507 -53.69 -18.64 -34.32
N GLU A 508 -54.08 -17.58 -35.04
CA GLU A 508 -53.79 -16.18 -34.69
C GLU A 508 -54.44 -15.72 -33.38
N GLU A 509 -55.63 -16.24 -33.03
CA GLU A 509 -56.33 -15.91 -31.78
C GLU A 509 -55.63 -16.46 -30.53
N SER A 510 -54.96 -17.61 -30.64
CA SER A 510 -54.33 -18.30 -29.51
C SER A 510 -53.07 -17.59 -28.99
N ILE A 511 -52.39 -16.82 -29.86
CA ILE A 511 -51.19 -16.06 -29.51
C ILE A 511 -51.50 -14.60 -29.19
N PHE A 512 -52.71 -14.11 -29.46
CA PHE A 512 -53.10 -12.70 -29.32
C PHE A 512 -52.82 -12.14 -27.91
N ASN A 513 -53.09 -12.93 -26.86
CA ASN A 513 -52.88 -12.55 -25.47
C ASN A 513 -51.39 -12.52 -25.05
N LEU A 514 -50.51 -13.24 -25.77
CA LEU A 514 -49.06 -13.25 -25.55
C LEU A 514 -48.35 -12.13 -26.31
N THR A 515 -48.94 -11.73 -27.43
CA THR A 515 -48.35 -10.78 -28.37
C THR A 515 -48.18 -9.38 -27.77
N THR A 516 -49.20 -8.82 -27.13
CA THR A 516 -49.14 -7.45 -26.60
C THR A 516 -48.10 -7.29 -25.48
N PRO A 517 -48.00 -8.20 -24.49
CA PRO A 517 -46.95 -8.14 -23.48
C PRO A 517 -45.53 -8.27 -24.05
N VAL A 518 -45.32 -9.18 -25.00
CA VAL A 518 -44.00 -9.40 -25.62
C VAL A 518 -43.56 -8.17 -26.42
N LEU A 519 -44.48 -7.57 -27.17
CA LEU A 519 -44.19 -6.36 -27.94
C LEU A 519 -43.80 -5.19 -27.02
N VAL A 520 -44.58 -4.96 -25.95
CA VAL A 520 -44.29 -3.89 -24.97
C VAL A 520 -42.94 -4.11 -24.28
N ALA A 521 -42.61 -5.36 -23.93
CA ALA A 521 -41.33 -5.69 -23.31
C ALA A 521 -40.14 -5.43 -24.26
N LEU A 522 -40.27 -5.76 -25.55
CA LEU A 522 -39.21 -5.53 -26.54
C LEU A 522 -39.06 -4.04 -26.90
N GLU A 523 -40.15 -3.26 -26.93
CA GLU A 523 -40.11 -1.82 -27.15
C GLU A 523 -39.44 -1.07 -25.99
N GLU A 524 -39.69 -1.48 -24.75
CA GLU A 524 -38.98 -0.94 -23.59
C GLU A 524 -37.49 -1.32 -23.63
N LEU A 525 -37.16 -2.53 -24.09
CA LEU A 525 -35.77 -2.96 -24.25
C LEU A 525 -35.01 -2.12 -25.31
N GLU A 526 -35.69 -1.70 -26.39
CA GLU A 526 -35.15 -0.77 -27.39
C GLU A 526 -34.88 0.61 -26.77
N ARG A 527 -35.82 1.10 -25.97
CA ARG A 527 -35.70 2.36 -25.25
C ARG A 527 -34.56 2.35 -24.22
N TYR A 528 -34.37 1.25 -23.49
CA TYR A 528 -33.29 1.11 -22.52
C TYR A 528 -31.91 1.06 -23.18
N LYS A 529 -31.79 0.46 -24.37
CA LYS A 529 -30.54 0.46 -25.12
C LYS A 529 -30.15 1.87 -25.57
N LEU A 530 -31.11 2.64 -26.10
CA LEU A 530 -30.89 4.05 -26.48
C LEU A 530 -30.42 4.90 -25.28
N LEU A 531 -31.02 4.72 -24.10
CA LEU A 531 -30.57 5.40 -22.89
C LEU A 531 -29.18 4.93 -22.42
N TYR A 532 -28.88 3.64 -22.54
CA TYR A 532 -27.58 3.09 -22.19
C TYR A 532 -26.49 3.70 -23.07
N ASP A 533 -26.72 3.80 -24.38
CA ASP A 533 -25.77 4.38 -25.33
C ASP A 533 -25.53 5.88 -25.04
N GLU A 534 -26.59 6.65 -24.71
CA GLU A 534 -26.47 8.06 -24.31
C GLU A 534 -25.68 8.25 -23.01
N GLU A 535 -25.92 7.41 -21.98
CA GLU A 535 -25.22 7.49 -20.70
C GLU A 535 -23.78 6.97 -20.80
N HIS A 536 -23.52 5.98 -21.67
CA HIS A 536 -22.17 5.51 -21.96
C HIS A 536 -21.33 6.60 -22.63
N GLN A 537 -21.92 7.33 -23.58
CA GLN A 537 -21.27 8.47 -24.24
C GLN A 537 -20.91 9.57 -23.23
N LYS A 538 -21.79 9.90 -22.27
CA LYS A 538 -21.46 10.84 -21.19
C LYS A 538 -20.32 10.34 -20.29
N CYS A 539 -20.27 9.03 -20.01
CA CYS A 539 -19.17 8.44 -19.25
C CYS A 539 -17.83 8.56 -19.97
N GLU A 540 -17.80 8.35 -21.29
CA GLU A 540 -16.61 8.56 -22.11
C GLU A 540 -16.18 10.04 -22.14
N GLU A 541 -17.13 10.98 -22.21
CA GLU A 541 -16.86 12.42 -22.11
C GLU A 541 -16.24 12.80 -20.75
N TYR A 542 -16.77 12.26 -19.64
CA TYR A 542 -16.21 12.47 -18.31
C TYR A 542 -14.83 11.84 -18.15
N GLN A 543 -14.61 10.65 -18.72
CA GLN A 543 -13.31 10.00 -18.71
C GLN A 543 -12.27 10.84 -19.46
N SER A 544 -12.62 11.37 -20.64
CA SER A 544 -11.75 12.29 -21.38
C SER A 544 -11.47 13.59 -20.61
N ALA A 545 -12.44 14.11 -19.85
CA ALA A 545 -12.24 15.30 -19.02
C ALA A 545 -11.30 15.05 -17.84
N VAL A 546 -11.40 13.88 -17.19
CA VAL A 546 -10.50 13.45 -16.11
C VAL A 546 -9.08 13.27 -16.63
N GLU A 547 -8.90 12.58 -17.76
CA GLU A 547 -7.58 12.39 -18.37
C GLU A 547 -6.89 13.72 -18.71
N LYS A 548 -7.68 14.71 -19.17
CA LYS A 548 -7.18 16.07 -19.42
C LYS A 548 -6.72 16.76 -18.13
N LEU A 549 -7.52 16.69 -17.06
CA LEU A 549 -7.17 17.28 -15.76
C LEU A 549 -5.95 16.60 -15.12
N GLU A 550 -5.82 15.28 -15.23
CA GLU A 550 -4.65 14.57 -14.74
C GLU A 550 -3.38 14.95 -15.52
N LYS A 551 -3.50 15.17 -16.84
CA LYS A 551 -2.39 15.65 -17.67
C LYS A 551 -1.96 17.07 -17.26
N GLU A 552 -2.90 17.95 -16.99
CA GLU A 552 -2.63 19.30 -16.47
C GLU A 552 -1.99 19.25 -15.07
N LEU A 553 -2.44 18.35 -14.20
CA LEU A 553 -1.86 18.14 -12.87
C LEU A 553 -0.41 17.65 -12.95
N ARG A 554 -0.11 16.69 -13.84
CA ARG A 554 1.25 16.19 -14.10
C ARG A 554 2.16 17.31 -14.58
N GLN A 555 1.73 18.12 -15.56
CA GLN A 555 2.50 19.27 -16.05
C GLN A 555 2.79 20.29 -14.94
N LYS A 556 1.81 20.56 -14.07
CA LYS A 556 2.01 21.47 -12.91
C LYS A 556 2.94 20.89 -11.85
N HIS A 557 2.96 19.57 -11.70
CA HIS A 557 3.89 18.89 -10.80
C HIS A 557 5.33 18.98 -11.32
N ASP A 558 5.53 18.74 -12.62
CA ASP A 558 6.84 18.86 -13.25
C ASP A 558 7.38 20.30 -13.19
N GLU A 559 6.51 21.30 -13.43
CA GLU A 559 6.85 22.72 -13.29
C GLU A 559 7.26 23.07 -11.85
N LYS A 560 6.56 22.52 -10.84
CA LYS A 560 6.92 22.68 -9.42
C LYS A 560 8.28 22.05 -9.12
N MET A 561 8.54 20.83 -9.58
CA MET A 561 9.80 20.13 -9.34
C MET A 561 10.97 20.88 -9.96
N ARG A 562 10.79 21.43 -11.16
CA ARG A 562 11.79 22.29 -11.81
C ARG A 562 12.07 23.55 -11.00
N LEU A 563 11.04 24.26 -10.53
CA LEU A 563 11.21 25.46 -9.69
C LEU A 563 11.89 25.13 -8.35
N GLN A 564 11.62 23.96 -7.77
CA GLN A 564 12.30 23.50 -6.55
C GLN A 564 13.78 23.19 -6.79
N GLN A 565 14.14 22.62 -7.94
CA GLN A 565 15.54 22.44 -8.33
C GLN A 565 16.25 23.77 -8.56
N GLU A 566 15.63 24.71 -9.29
CA GLU A 566 16.18 26.05 -9.51
C GLU A 566 16.39 26.79 -8.16
N PHE A 567 15.44 26.68 -7.23
CA PHE A 567 15.57 27.24 -5.88
C PHE A 567 16.71 26.60 -5.07
N ALA A 568 16.83 25.26 -5.10
CA ALA A 568 17.91 24.55 -4.40
C ALA A 568 19.30 24.92 -4.94
N MET A 569 19.44 25.12 -6.26
CA MET A 569 20.68 25.58 -6.88
C MET A 569 21.03 27.02 -6.44
N MET A 570 20.03 27.90 -6.36
CA MET A 570 20.22 29.28 -5.90
C MET A 570 20.59 29.33 -4.40
N GLU A 571 19.97 28.49 -3.57
CA GLU A 571 20.28 28.35 -2.15
C GLU A 571 21.70 27.81 -1.92
N ALA A 572 22.12 26.82 -2.70
CA ALA A 572 23.49 26.28 -2.66
C ALA A 572 24.53 27.35 -3.03
N SER A 573 24.28 28.12 -4.11
CA SER A 573 25.15 29.23 -4.51
C SER A 573 25.26 30.31 -3.42
N GLY A 574 24.13 30.70 -2.83
CA GLY A 574 24.12 31.70 -1.75
C GLY A 574 24.78 31.22 -0.47
N GLN A 575 24.66 29.92 -0.12
CA GLN A 575 25.38 29.34 1.00
C GLN A 575 26.89 29.31 0.77
N GLU A 576 27.33 29.05 -0.46
CA GLU A 576 28.75 29.05 -0.82
C GLU A 576 29.36 30.47 -0.78
N GLU A 577 28.65 31.47 -1.30
CA GLU A 577 29.03 32.88 -1.18
C GLU A 577 29.11 33.34 0.28
N LEU A 578 28.13 32.96 1.11
CA LEU A 578 28.12 33.27 2.53
C LEU A 578 29.30 32.61 3.27
N ARG A 579 29.66 31.38 2.90
CA ARG A 579 30.79 30.64 3.47
C ARG A 579 32.12 31.33 3.10
N ASN A 580 32.28 31.71 1.84
CA ASN A 580 33.44 32.46 1.37
C ASN A 580 33.57 33.82 2.08
N ALA A 581 32.47 34.53 2.31
CA ALA A 581 32.45 35.78 3.07
C ALA A 581 32.80 35.57 4.55
N LEU A 582 32.30 34.52 5.19
CA LEU A 582 32.65 34.14 6.57
C LEU A 582 34.13 33.82 6.72
N ASP A 583 34.70 33.07 5.78
CA ASP A 583 36.13 32.73 5.76
C ASP A 583 37.01 33.97 5.57
N ALA A 584 36.60 34.89 4.69
CA ALA A 584 37.26 36.19 4.53
C ALA A 584 37.23 37.02 5.83
N VAL A 585 36.07 37.08 6.51
CA VAL A 585 35.93 37.78 7.80
C VAL A 585 36.79 37.14 8.89
N GLN A 586 36.88 35.80 8.95
CA GLN A 586 37.74 35.11 9.90
C GLN A 586 39.22 35.37 9.63
N SER A 587 39.63 35.37 8.36
CA SER A 587 40.99 35.72 7.94
C SER A 587 41.35 37.15 8.37
N LEU A 588 40.48 38.12 8.07
CA LEU A 588 40.65 39.51 8.49
C LEU A 588 40.69 39.70 10.00
N LYS A 589 39.90 38.93 10.78
CA LYS A 589 39.97 38.93 12.25
C LYS A 589 41.31 38.40 12.75
N LYS A 590 41.85 37.35 12.12
CA LYS A 590 43.15 36.77 12.47
C LYS A 590 44.29 37.74 12.16
N GLU A 591 44.20 38.44 11.03
CA GLU A 591 45.15 39.47 10.62
C GLU A 591 45.10 40.69 11.56
N ASN A 592 43.90 41.15 11.94
CA ASN A 592 43.72 42.21 12.94
C ASN A 592 44.29 41.82 14.31
N ARG A 593 44.14 40.57 14.75
CA ARG A 593 44.78 40.11 16.00
C ARG A 593 46.31 40.14 15.90
N ARG A 594 46.88 39.74 14.77
CA ARG A 594 48.33 39.83 14.52
C ARG A 594 48.82 41.27 14.49
N LEU A 595 48.09 42.18 13.84
CA LEU A 595 48.42 43.59 13.81
C LEU A 595 48.33 44.21 15.20
N LYS A 596 47.29 43.89 15.97
CA LYS A 596 47.12 44.33 17.35
C LYS A 596 48.29 43.88 18.23
N GLN A 597 48.69 42.61 18.15
CA GLN A 597 49.86 42.10 18.88
C GLN A 597 51.15 42.83 18.48
N ARG A 598 51.34 43.12 17.19
CA ARG A 598 52.52 43.86 16.72
C ARG A 598 52.53 45.31 17.21
N VAL A 599 51.37 45.95 17.30
CA VAL A 599 51.23 47.31 17.87
C VAL A 599 51.48 47.28 19.37
N GLU A 600 50.93 46.30 20.10
CA GLU A 600 51.17 46.13 21.54
C GLU A 600 52.65 45.90 21.84
N SER A 601 53.33 45.02 21.08
CA SER A 601 54.78 44.82 21.20
C SER A 601 55.59 46.06 20.82
N ALA A 602 55.16 46.84 19.83
CA ALA A 602 55.83 48.10 19.48
C ALA A 602 55.64 49.18 20.55
N VAL A 603 54.50 49.19 21.25
CA VAL A 603 54.21 50.08 22.37
C VAL A 603 55.02 49.68 23.62
N GLU A 604 55.20 48.38 23.88
CA GLU A 604 56.09 47.89 24.94
C GLU A 604 57.56 48.26 24.67
N ILE A 605 58.03 48.11 23.42
CA ILE A 605 59.37 48.57 23.02
C ILE A 605 59.52 50.09 23.16
N ALA A 606 58.48 50.87 22.84
CA ALA A 606 58.50 52.32 22.99
C ALA A 606 58.45 52.77 24.47
N GLN A 607 57.91 51.95 25.37
CA GLN A 607 57.86 52.20 26.81
C GLN A 607 59.17 51.84 27.54
N GLU A 608 59.97 50.90 27.01
CA GLU A 608 61.32 50.62 27.51
C GLU A 608 62.36 51.71 27.16
N VAL A 609 62.05 52.61 26.21
CA VAL A 609 62.96 53.68 25.75
C VAL A 609 62.84 54.98 26.57
N GLN A 610 61.98 55.04 27.59
CA GLN A 610 61.82 56.25 28.43
C GLN A 610 62.53 56.17 29.78
N GLN A 611 63.86 56.37 29.76
CA GLN A 611 64.53 57.28 30.69
C GLN A 611 65.66 58.05 29.98
N PRO A 612 65.91 59.31 30.36
CA PRO A 612 66.23 60.36 29.42
C PRO A 612 67.71 60.73 29.44
N GLU A 613 68.31 60.97 28.27
CA GLU A 613 69.37 61.98 28.18
C GLU A 613 69.58 62.47 26.73
N PHE A 614 69.42 63.79 26.59
CA PHE A 614 70.05 64.68 25.64
C PHE A 614 69.67 64.64 24.14
N VAL A 615 69.14 65.77 23.68
CA VAL A 615 68.98 66.18 22.27
C VAL A 615 70.35 66.65 21.74
N PRO A 616 70.73 66.29 20.50
CA PRO A 616 70.86 67.35 19.49
C PRO A 616 70.34 66.97 18.09
N SER A 617 69.53 67.89 17.55
CA SER A 617 69.45 68.30 16.15
C SER A 617 70.26 67.50 15.10
N SER A 618 69.58 66.65 14.34
CA SER A 618 69.54 66.62 12.86
C SER A 618 68.78 65.36 12.43
N VAL A 619 67.67 65.53 11.70
CA VAL A 619 66.98 64.38 11.08
C VAL A 619 67.96 63.79 10.07
N THR A 620 68.37 62.54 10.28
CA THR A 620 69.24 61.83 9.33
C THR A 620 68.39 61.36 8.14
N ASP A 621 69.01 61.23 6.95
CA ASP A 621 68.32 60.80 5.73
C ASP A 621 67.58 59.45 5.89
N GLU A 622 67.99 58.60 6.85
CA GLU A 622 67.32 57.33 7.18
C GLU A 622 65.95 57.53 7.86
N GLU A 623 65.81 58.48 8.78
CA GLU A 623 64.53 58.75 9.47
C GLU A 623 63.51 59.42 8.54
N ALA A 624 63.99 60.28 7.63
CA ALA A 624 63.17 60.86 6.58
C ALA A 624 62.67 59.78 5.59
N GLN A 625 63.51 58.80 5.25
CA GLN A 625 63.15 57.70 4.36
C GLN A 625 62.09 56.77 5.00
N ILE A 626 62.22 56.46 6.28
CA ILE A 626 61.22 55.68 7.03
C ILE A 626 59.85 56.37 7.05
N MET A 627 59.81 57.69 7.25
CA MET A 627 58.58 58.49 7.20
C MET A 627 57.93 58.49 5.81
N VAL A 628 58.73 58.54 4.74
CA VAL A 628 58.23 58.45 3.36
C VAL A 628 57.66 57.06 3.06
N ASP A 629 58.31 56.00 3.53
CA ASP A 629 57.85 54.62 3.30
C ASP A 629 56.61 54.28 4.12
N LEU A 630 56.50 54.77 5.35
CA LEU A 630 55.27 54.69 6.15
C LEU A 630 54.11 55.45 5.49
N ARG A 631 54.37 56.62 4.92
CA ARG A 631 53.35 57.40 4.21
C ARG A 631 52.88 56.69 2.94
N LYS A 632 53.80 56.09 2.17
CA LYS A 632 53.45 55.27 0.99
C LYS A 632 52.61 54.05 1.38
N LYS A 633 52.97 53.38 2.48
CA LYS A 633 52.23 52.23 2.99
C LYS A 633 50.83 52.61 3.45
N TYR A 634 50.70 53.71 4.19
CA TYR A 634 49.41 54.23 4.63
C TYR A 634 48.49 54.59 3.45
N THR A 635 49.03 55.27 2.42
CA THR A 635 48.24 55.59 1.22
C THR A 635 47.74 54.34 0.50
N LYS A 636 48.58 53.30 0.39
CA LYS A 636 48.21 52.03 -0.25
C LYS A 636 47.13 51.27 0.53
N GLU A 637 47.25 51.22 1.85
CA GLU A 637 46.24 50.60 2.72
C GLU A 637 44.92 51.39 2.69
N HIS A 638 44.99 52.72 2.60
CA HIS A 638 43.81 53.58 2.50
C HIS A 638 43.06 53.43 1.16
N GLU A 639 43.77 53.19 0.05
CA GLU A 639 43.13 52.84 -1.23
C GLU A 639 42.44 51.48 -1.16
N GLN A 640 43.07 50.46 -0.57
CA GLN A 640 42.45 49.14 -0.40
C GLN A 640 41.16 49.20 0.45
N VAL A 641 41.15 50.02 1.51
CA VAL A 641 39.93 50.21 2.33
C VAL A 641 38.81 50.87 1.52
N ARG A 642 39.14 51.82 0.63
CA ARG A 642 38.16 52.48 -0.23
C ARG A 642 37.55 51.48 -1.22
N ASP A 643 38.36 50.66 -1.85
CA ASP A 643 37.89 49.65 -2.83
C ASP A 643 36.99 48.59 -2.16
N LEU A 644 37.33 48.18 -0.93
CA LEU A 644 36.49 47.27 -0.14
C LEU A 644 35.15 47.90 0.28
N GLN A 645 35.13 49.21 0.55
CA GLN A 645 33.90 49.94 0.85
C GLN A 645 32.97 50.03 -0.36
N GLU A 646 33.54 50.15 -1.56
CA GLU A 646 32.79 50.18 -2.81
C GLU A 646 32.20 48.79 -3.15
N GLN A 647 32.98 47.72 -2.98
CA GLN A 647 32.47 46.34 -3.12
C GLN A 647 31.35 46.04 -2.12
N LEU A 648 31.48 46.47 -0.86
CA LEU A 648 30.45 46.28 0.16
C LEU A 648 29.13 47.01 -0.19
N ALA A 649 29.21 48.14 -0.90
CA ALA A 649 28.02 48.86 -1.34
C ALA A 649 27.27 48.11 -2.45
N ILE A 650 28.02 47.53 -3.41
CA ILE A 650 27.46 46.74 -4.51
C ILE A 650 26.78 45.47 -3.98
N GLU A 651 27.43 44.75 -3.06
CA GLU A 651 26.86 43.54 -2.46
C GLU A 651 25.59 43.81 -1.65
N LYS A 652 25.51 44.97 -0.96
CA LYS A 652 24.29 45.37 -0.26
C LYS A 652 23.11 45.61 -1.19
N GLU A 653 23.36 46.17 -2.37
CA GLU A 653 22.31 46.37 -3.38
C GLU A 653 21.84 45.02 -3.94
N HIS A 654 22.76 44.08 -4.17
CA HIS A 654 22.44 42.74 -4.65
C HIS A 654 21.57 41.95 -3.65
N VAL A 655 21.87 42.06 -2.35
CA VAL A 655 21.09 41.40 -1.28
C VAL A 655 19.66 41.95 -1.19
N GLU A 656 19.46 43.27 -1.35
CA GLU A 656 18.11 43.86 -1.36
C GLU A 656 17.30 43.42 -2.58
N ASP A 657 17.93 43.28 -3.75
CA ASP A 657 17.24 42.82 -4.96
C ASP A 657 16.83 41.34 -4.87
N LEU A 658 17.72 40.48 -4.33
CA LEU A 658 17.40 39.09 -4.01
C LEU A 658 16.25 38.96 -3.00
N ARG A 659 16.23 39.82 -1.98
CA ARG A 659 15.15 39.86 -1.00
C ARG A 659 13.81 40.21 -1.65
N GLY A 660 13.78 41.17 -2.57
CA GLY A 660 12.58 41.51 -3.34
C GLY A 660 12.07 40.34 -4.20
N ASN A 661 12.98 39.58 -4.82
CA ASN A 661 12.64 38.40 -5.61
C ASN A 661 12.06 37.26 -4.75
N ILE A 662 12.61 37.03 -3.56
CA ILE A 662 12.11 36.04 -2.59
C ILE A 662 10.70 36.40 -2.13
N GLU A 663 10.43 37.67 -1.80
CA GLU A 663 9.10 38.11 -1.39
C GLU A 663 8.06 37.91 -2.50
N LYS A 664 8.44 38.16 -3.76
CA LYS A 664 7.58 37.94 -4.93
C LYS A 664 7.26 36.46 -5.14
N LEU A 665 8.27 35.58 -5.06
CA LEU A 665 8.09 34.13 -5.17
C LEU A 665 7.24 33.58 -4.02
N TYR A 666 7.43 34.09 -2.81
CA TYR A 666 6.62 33.72 -1.65
C TYR A 666 5.13 34.07 -1.84
N GLY A 667 4.85 35.25 -2.42
CA GLY A 667 3.50 35.66 -2.81
C GLY A 667 2.86 34.70 -3.81
N GLN A 668 3.59 34.34 -4.88
CA GLN A 668 3.11 33.40 -5.91
C GLN A 668 2.83 32.01 -5.34
N ASN A 669 3.72 31.50 -4.47
CA ASN A 669 3.55 30.20 -3.82
C ASN A 669 2.32 30.17 -2.91
N LYS A 670 2.07 31.25 -2.17
CA LYS A 670 0.88 31.38 -1.32
C LYS A 670 -0.42 31.35 -2.13
N GLU A 671 -0.42 31.94 -3.32
CA GLU A 671 -1.59 31.91 -4.21
C GLU A 671 -1.81 30.52 -4.85
N LEU A 672 -0.73 29.86 -5.28
CA LEU A 672 -0.79 28.48 -5.79
C LEU A 672 -1.30 27.50 -4.72
N LEU A 673 -0.85 27.63 -3.48
CA LEU A 673 -1.35 26.84 -2.34
C LEU A 673 -2.85 27.04 -2.11
N ARG A 674 -3.35 28.28 -2.27
CA ARG A 674 -4.77 28.58 -2.16
C ARG A 674 -5.59 27.92 -3.27
N LYS A 675 -5.12 27.99 -4.52
CA LYS A 675 -5.77 27.35 -5.67
C LYS A 675 -5.77 25.81 -5.55
N ASN A 676 -4.66 25.23 -5.11
CA ASN A 676 -4.53 23.78 -4.89
C ASN A 676 -5.48 23.28 -3.79
N LYS A 677 -5.61 24.02 -2.67
CA LYS A 677 -6.61 23.71 -1.64
C LYS A 677 -8.05 23.70 -2.17
N SER A 678 -8.38 24.63 -3.08
CA SER A 678 -9.70 24.70 -3.70
C SER A 678 -9.96 23.50 -4.62
N LEU A 679 -8.99 23.13 -5.46
CA LEU A 679 -9.11 21.98 -6.37
C LEU A 679 -9.20 20.65 -5.61
N VAL A 680 -8.42 20.49 -4.54
CA VAL A 680 -8.50 19.30 -3.66
C VAL A 680 -9.85 19.22 -2.96
N ALA A 681 -10.45 20.34 -2.57
CA ALA A 681 -11.79 20.36 -1.98
C ALA A 681 -12.86 19.94 -3.00
N GLN A 682 -12.80 20.47 -4.23
CA GLN A 682 -13.71 20.11 -5.32
C GLN A 682 -13.59 18.63 -5.69
N GLY A 683 -12.37 18.10 -5.82
CA GLY A 683 -12.13 16.68 -6.09
C GLY A 683 -12.68 15.76 -4.98
N LYS A 684 -12.57 16.16 -3.70
CA LYS A 684 -13.13 15.39 -2.58
C LYS A 684 -14.65 15.31 -2.61
N ILE A 685 -15.33 16.40 -3.00
CA ILE A 685 -16.80 16.43 -3.12
C ILE A 685 -17.22 15.46 -4.23
N LEU A 686 -16.63 15.57 -5.42
CA LEU A 686 -16.95 14.71 -6.56
C LEU A 686 -16.64 13.22 -6.31
N ILE A 687 -15.55 12.91 -5.61
CA ILE A 687 -15.21 11.52 -5.23
C ILE A 687 -16.23 10.96 -4.22
N THR A 688 -16.71 11.80 -3.29
CA THR A 688 -17.70 11.39 -2.29
C THR A 688 -19.05 11.11 -2.94
N GLU A 689 -19.50 12.02 -3.82
CA GLU A 689 -20.74 11.86 -4.59
C GLU A 689 -20.69 10.61 -5.50
N ARG A 690 -19.59 10.43 -6.25
CA ARG A 690 -19.38 9.22 -7.07
C ARG A 690 -19.40 7.94 -6.23
N SER A 691 -18.81 7.97 -5.04
CA SER A 691 -18.74 6.80 -4.16
C SER A 691 -20.10 6.44 -3.57
N GLU A 692 -20.94 7.43 -3.24
CA GLU A 692 -22.30 7.20 -2.76
C GLU A 692 -23.23 6.66 -3.86
N VAL A 693 -23.13 7.19 -5.07
CA VAL A 693 -23.88 6.69 -6.23
C VAL A 693 -23.45 5.26 -6.57
N SER A 694 -22.13 4.98 -6.58
CA SER A 694 -21.60 3.65 -6.86
C SER A 694 -22.04 2.60 -5.83
N ARG A 695 -22.04 2.94 -4.53
CA ARG A 695 -22.52 2.02 -3.48
C ARG A 695 -24.01 1.68 -3.62
N LYS A 696 -24.84 2.69 -3.90
CA LYS A 696 -26.29 2.47 -4.08
C LYS A 696 -26.55 1.61 -5.32
N PHE A 697 -25.80 1.85 -6.41
CA PHE A 697 -25.88 1.05 -7.62
C PHE A 697 -25.44 -0.41 -7.38
N GLU A 698 -24.33 -0.65 -6.69
CA GLU A 698 -23.88 -2.01 -6.35
C GLU A 698 -24.87 -2.76 -5.46
N GLN A 699 -25.51 -2.07 -4.52
CA GLN A 699 -26.50 -2.69 -3.62
C GLN A 699 -27.76 -3.12 -4.37
N LEU A 700 -28.29 -2.26 -5.26
CA LEU A 700 -29.44 -2.62 -6.11
C LEU A 700 -29.08 -3.67 -7.17
N ASN A 701 -27.88 -3.63 -7.75
CA ASN A 701 -27.44 -4.66 -8.70
C ASN A 701 -27.33 -6.04 -8.04
N LYS A 702 -26.88 -6.10 -6.77
CA LYS A 702 -26.88 -7.34 -5.98
C LYS A 702 -28.30 -7.87 -5.73
N GLU A 703 -29.27 -6.99 -5.44
CA GLU A 703 -30.67 -7.40 -5.26
C GLU A 703 -31.33 -7.84 -6.58
N TYR A 704 -31.00 -7.17 -7.69
CA TYR A 704 -31.43 -7.57 -9.03
C TYR A 704 -30.88 -8.93 -9.43
N ILE A 705 -29.56 -9.17 -9.29
CA ILE A 705 -28.92 -10.46 -9.63
C ILE A 705 -29.48 -11.58 -8.75
N LYS A 706 -29.70 -11.34 -7.46
CA LYS A 706 -30.30 -12.32 -6.54
C LYS A 706 -31.72 -12.70 -6.96
N THR A 707 -32.53 -11.72 -7.35
CA THR A 707 -33.92 -11.94 -7.79
C THR A 707 -33.98 -12.60 -9.17
N LYS A 708 -33.07 -12.23 -10.07
CA LYS A 708 -32.89 -12.87 -11.39
C LYS A 708 -32.48 -14.33 -11.27
N ASN A 709 -31.54 -14.65 -10.38
CA ASN A 709 -31.13 -16.04 -10.15
C ASN A 709 -32.27 -16.89 -9.56
N ALA A 710 -33.09 -16.31 -8.67
CA ALA A 710 -34.29 -16.97 -8.16
C ALA A 710 -35.34 -17.21 -9.28
N LEU A 711 -35.49 -16.26 -10.22
CA LEU A 711 -36.35 -16.43 -11.40
C LEU A 711 -35.82 -17.51 -12.35
N THR A 712 -34.50 -17.60 -12.54
CA THR A 712 -33.86 -18.65 -13.33
C THR A 712 -34.07 -20.03 -12.69
N GLN A 713 -33.90 -20.14 -11.37
CA GLN A 713 -34.18 -21.39 -10.65
C GLN A 713 -35.66 -21.79 -10.74
N ALA A 714 -36.59 -20.85 -10.56
CA ALA A 714 -38.01 -21.13 -10.75
C ALA A 714 -38.34 -21.55 -12.19
N SER A 715 -37.65 -20.97 -13.18
CA SER A 715 -37.82 -21.33 -14.60
C SER A 715 -37.24 -22.72 -14.92
N MET A 716 -36.12 -23.10 -14.30
CA MET A 716 -35.56 -24.45 -14.42
C MET A 716 -36.49 -25.49 -13.78
N VAL A 717 -37.06 -25.21 -12.60
CA VAL A 717 -38.07 -26.08 -11.98
C VAL A 717 -39.31 -26.23 -12.87
N CYS A 718 -39.77 -25.15 -13.52
CA CYS A 718 -40.86 -25.26 -14.51
C CYS A 718 -40.47 -26.12 -15.72
N GLN A 719 -39.23 -26.01 -16.23
CA GLN A 719 -38.75 -26.81 -17.37
C GLN A 719 -38.54 -28.27 -17.00
N ASP A 720 -38.06 -28.57 -15.80
CA ASP A 720 -37.92 -29.94 -15.28
C ASP A 720 -39.31 -30.59 -15.10
N LEU A 721 -40.30 -29.83 -14.61
CA LEU A 721 -41.70 -30.26 -14.53
C LEU A 721 -42.29 -30.54 -15.94
N GLU A 722 -42.00 -29.69 -16.92
CA GLU A 722 -42.42 -29.90 -18.32
C GLU A 722 -41.73 -31.12 -18.97
N ALA A 723 -40.45 -31.36 -18.67
CA ALA A 723 -39.67 -32.49 -19.18
C ALA A 723 -40.08 -33.84 -18.55
N GLU A 724 -40.42 -33.88 -17.26
CA GLU A 724 -41.02 -35.06 -16.62
C GLU A 724 -42.38 -35.41 -17.23
N THR A 725 -43.18 -34.40 -17.60
CA THR A 725 -44.48 -34.60 -18.27
C THR A 725 -44.33 -35.12 -19.72
N LEU A 726 -43.21 -34.81 -20.38
CA LEU A 726 -42.89 -35.27 -21.74
C LEU A 726 -42.23 -36.66 -21.79
N SER A 727 -41.52 -37.07 -20.74
CA SER A 727 -40.84 -38.37 -20.64
C SER A 727 -41.74 -39.51 -20.15
N SER A 728 -42.87 -39.22 -19.49
CA SER A 728 -43.83 -40.21 -18.99
C SER A 728 -44.90 -40.63 -20.03
N ARG A 729 -44.49 -40.95 -21.26
CA ARG A 729 -45.39 -41.54 -22.30
C ARG A 729 -45.37 -43.07 -22.38
N SER A 730 -44.81 -43.76 -21.38
CA SER A 730 -45.01 -45.19 -21.20
C SER A 730 -45.02 -45.59 -19.72
N GLY A 731 -46.17 -46.03 -19.21
CA GLY A 731 -46.28 -46.85 -17.99
C GLY A 731 -46.50 -46.10 -16.67
N SER A 732 -47.77 -45.93 -16.31
CA SER A 732 -48.41 -45.89 -14.97
C SER A 732 -47.58 -45.81 -13.67
N ASP A 733 -46.77 -44.78 -13.45
CA ASP A 733 -46.56 -44.19 -12.11
C ASP A 733 -45.98 -42.77 -12.27
N ILE A 734 -46.86 -41.79 -12.34
CA ILE A 734 -46.52 -40.36 -12.46
C ILE A 734 -46.66 -39.73 -11.07
N PRO A 735 -45.66 -39.01 -10.54
CA PRO A 735 -45.86 -38.10 -9.41
C PRO A 735 -46.93 -37.07 -9.80
N LYS A 736 -48.14 -37.21 -9.26
CA LYS A 736 -49.22 -36.25 -9.51
C LYS A 736 -49.01 -35.03 -8.64
N PHE A 737 -48.32 -34.03 -9.16
CA PHE A 737 -48.41 -32.68 -8.60
C PHE A 737 -49.87 -32.24 -8.66
N THR A 738 -50.37 -31.71 -7.54
CA THR A 738 -51.72 -31.18 -7.47
C THR A 738 -51.83 -29.92 -8.33
N GLU A 739 -53.00 -29.65 -8.90
CA GLU A 739 -53.29 -28.42 -9.65
C GLU A 739 -52.90 -27.16 -8.85
N ARG A 740 -52.98 -27.27 -7.52
CA ARG A 740 -52.60 -26.25 -6.55
C ARG A 740 -51.09 -25.98 -6.51
N GLU A 741 -50.25 -27.02 -6.57
CA GLU A 741 -48.79 -26.86 -6.57
C GLU A 741 -48.28 -26.22 -7.87
N LEU A 742 -48.88 -26.58 -9.02
CA LEU A 742 -48.58 -25.94 -10.30
C LEU A 742 -49.02 -24.47 -10.31
N GLN A 743 -50.21 -24.17 -9.78
CA GLN A 743 -50.68 -22.79 -9.60
C GLN A 743 -49.75 -22.00 -8.66
N ASP A 744 -49.27 -22.60 -7.56
CA ASP A 744 -48.38 -21.92 -6.62
C ASP A 744 -47.02 -21.57 -7.25
N VAL A 745 -46.44 -22.45 -8.08
CA VAL A 745 -45.18 -22.19 -8.79
C VAL A 745 -45.36 -21.11 -9.86
N PHE A 746 -46.46 -21.15 -10.64
CA PHE A 746 -46.77 -20.12 -11.63
C PHE A 746 -47.02 -18.76 -10.97
N MET A 747 -47.80 -18.72 -9.88
CA MET A 747 -48.05 -17.48 -9.13
C MET A 747 -46.78 -16.93 -8.46
N SER A 748 -45.85 -17.80 -8.06
CA SER A 748 -44.54 -17.38 -7.53
C SER A 748 -43.65 -16.78 -8.61
N LYS A 749 -43.67 -17.33 -9.84
CA LYS A 749 -42.98 -16.78 -11.01
C LYS A 749 -43.52 -15.39 -11.38
N VAL A 750 -44.85 -15.23 -11.41
CA VAL A 750 -45.50 -13.93 -11.70
C VAL A 750 -45.14 -12.89 -10.64
N LYS A 751 -45.19 -13.23 -9.35
CA LYS A 751 -44.78 -12.32 -8.26
C LYS A 751 -43.32 -11.88 -8.34
N LEU A 752 -42.42 -12.75 -8.80
CA LEU A 752 -41.00 -12.42 -8.97
C LEU A 752 -40.78 -11.46 -10.15
N ILE A 753 -41.56 -11.62 -11.22
CA ILE A 753 -41.56 -10.70 -12.37
C ILE A 753 -42.06 -9.32 -11.93
N ASP A 754 -43.19 -9.25 -11.23
CA ASP A 754 -43.73 -7.98 -10.70
C ASP A 754 -42.73 -7.29 -9.76
N ARG A 755 -41.99 -8.06 -8.96
CA ARG A 755 -40.97 -7.52 -8.06
C ARG A 755 -39.75 -6.98 -8.81
N ILE A 756 -39.35 -7.61 -9.91
CA ILE A 756 -38.29 -7.08 -10.79
C ILE A 756 -38.76 -5.75 -11.40
N THR A 757 -39.99 -5.69 -11.88
CA THR A 757 -40.59 -4.46 -12.44
C THR A 757 -40.70 -3.33 -11.41
N GLU A 758 -41.06 -3.63 -10.16
CA GLU A 758 -41.09 -2.64 -9.07
C GLU A 758 -39.69 -2.11 -8.73
N LEU A 759 -38.67 -2.98 -8.70
CA LEU A 759 -37.28 -2.56 -8.47
C LEU A 759 -36.75 -1.68 -9.62
N GLU A 760 -37.16 -1.97 -10.85
CA GLU A 760 -36.85 -1.16 -12.03
C GLU A 760 -37.56 0.21 -12.00
N MET A 761 -38.82 0.26 -11.55
CA MET A 761 -39.54 1.53 -11.32
C MET A 761 -38.94 2.37 -10.18
N GLN A 762 -38.43 1.74 -9.13
CA GLN A 762 -37.70 2.43 -8.06
C GLN A 762 -36.37 3.00 -8.57
N LEU A 763 -35.73 2.32 -9.52
CA LEU A 763 -34.56 2.82 -10.25
C LEU A 763 -34.89 4.09 -11.06
N GLU A 764 -36.08 4.18 -11.65
CA GLU A 764 -36.56 5.37 -12.36
C GLU A 764 -36.90 6.54 -11.42
N ARG A 765 -37.57 6.30 -10.29
CA ARG A 765 -37.95 7.37 -9.35
C ARG A 765 -36.74 8.06 -8.71
N MET A 766 -35.65 7.31 -8.48
CA MET A 766 -34.40 7.88 -7.96
C MET A 766 -33.67 8.77 -8.98
N LYS A 767 -33.97 8.66 -10.27
CA LYS A 767 -33.45 9.57 -11.32
C LYS A 767 -34.18 10.91 -11.34
N ALA A 768 -35.40 10.99 -10.82
CA ALA A 768 -36.23 12.20 -10.87
C ALA A 768 -36.06 13.15 -9.66
N SER A 769 -35.26 12.78 -8.65
CA SER A 769 -35.03 13.59 -7.44
C SER A 769 -33.56 14.04 -7.32
N SER A 770 -33.16 15.02 -8.13
CA SER A 770 -31.98 15.87 -7.90
C SER A 770 -32.42 17.33 -8.04
N PRO A 771 -32.13 18.23 -7.08
CA PRO A 771 -32.54 19.63 -7.19
C PRO A 771 -31.75 20.36 -8.27
N THR A 772 -32.48 21.06 -9.14
CA THR A 772 -31.98 22.08 -10.08
C THR A 772 -31.50 23.30 -9.30
N GLU A 773 -30.17 23.51 -9.23
CA GLU A 773 -29.55 24.78 -8.81
C GLU A 773 -28.37 25.17 -9.72
N SER A 774 -28.43 24.84 -11.01
CA SER A 774 -27.38 25.18 -11.99
C SER A 774 -27.65 26.45 -12.82
N GLU A 775 -28.73 27.21 -12.57
CA GLU A 775 -29.11 28.35 -13.42
C GLU A 775 -29.00 29.74 -12.75
N LYS A 776 -28.23 29.89 -11.66
CA LYS A 776 -27.97 31.22 -11.06
C LYS A 776 -26.50 31.66 -11.02
N LEU A 777 -25.57 30.89 -11.59
CA LEU A 777 -24.14 31.21 -11.50
C LEU A 777 -23.60 32.06 -12.67
N ASP A 778 -24.35 32.21 -13.76
CA ASP A 778 -23.86 32.87 -14.97
C ASP A 778 -24.05 34.40 -15.01
N GLU A 779 -24.77 35.01 -14.06
CA GLU A 779 -25.01 36.47 -14.06
C GLU A 779 -24.03 37.31 -13.22
N ALA A 780 -23.08 36.69 -12.51
CA ALA A 780 -22.16 37.43 -11.61
C ALA A 780 -20.80 37.82 -12.22
N ILE A 781 -20.50 37.41 -13.46
CA ILE A 781 -19.15 37.55 -14.05
C ILE A 781 -18.95 38.84 -14.87
N SER A 782 -19.96 39.70 -15.01
CA SER A 782 -19.84 40.94 -15.81
C SER A 782 -20.13 42.22 -15.03
N ARG A 783 -19.11 42.78 -14.36
CA ARG A 783 -18.88 44.25 -14.21
C ARG A 783 -17.52 44.58 -13.55
N PRO A 784 -16.70 45.49 -14.12
CA PRO A 784 -15.40 45.88 -13.54
C PRO A 784 -15.44 47.23 -12.78
N SER A 785 -14.53 47.35 -11.79
CA SER A 785 -14.04 48.58 -11.10
C SER A 785 -15.07 49.32 -10.21
N SER A 786 -14.76 49.91 -9.04
CA SER A 786 -13.57 50.65 -8.60
C SER A 786 -13.62 50.99 -7.09
N THR A 787 -12.46 51.40 -6.55
CA THR A 787 -12.21 52.23 -5.34
C THR A 787 -12.38 51.67 -3.90
N ALA A 788 -11.24 51.70 -3.17
CA ALA A 788 -10.98 52.27 -1.81
C ALA A 788 -11.96 51.94 -0.65
N SER A 789 -11.61 51.65 0.61
CA SER A 789 -10.53 52.10 1.49
C SER A 789 -10.69 51.44 2.88
N VAL A 790 -9.58 51.19 3.58
CA VAL A 790 -9.33 51.53 5.01
C VAL A 790 -10.10 50.82 6.17
N GLN A 791 -9.28 50.19 7.04
CA GLN A 791 -9.33 50.05 8.51
C GLN A 791 -10.37 49.17 9.27
N SER A 792 -9.77 48.26 10.04
CA SER A 792 -9.85 48.10 11.52
C SER A 792 -10.96 47.28 12.20
N GLN A 793 -10.46 46.36 13.05
CA GLN A 793 -10.85 46.04 14.44
C GLN A 793 -12.26 45.50 14.81
N LYS A 794 -12.19 44.37 15.56
CA LYS A 794 -13.04 43.94 16.71
C LYS A 794 -14.52 43.66 16.39
N SER A 795 -15.31 42.86 17.10
CA SER A 795 -15.21 41.88 18.18
C SER A 795 -16.62 41.25 18.31
N SER A 796 -16.73 40.10 18.98
CA SER A 796 -17.85 39.64 19.82
C SER A 796 -19.21 39.21 19.22
N SER A 797 -19.56 37.98 19.59
CA SER A 797 -20.81 37.47 20.18
C SER A 797 -22.13 37.38 19.37
N ASN A 798 -22.61 36.13 19.31
CA ASN A 798 -23.99 35.60 19.36
C ASN A 798 -25.17 36.59 19.36
N GLU A 799 -26.16 36.32 18.50
CA GLU A 799 -27.51 35.86 18.90
C GLU A 799 -28.37 35.52 17.66
N GLU A 800 -29.30 34.57 17.83
CA GLU A 800 -30.26 34.07 16.83
C GLU A 800 -31.33 35.10 16.43
N CYS A 801 -31.81 35.05 15.18
CA CYS A 801 -33.23 35.35 14.89
C CYS A 801 -33.70 34.76 13.55
N LEU A 802 -34.80 34.01 13.59
CA LEU A 802 -35.61 33.51 12.46
C LEU A 802 -36.56 34.61 11.95
N VAL A 803 -36.63 34.83 10.63
CA VAL A 803 -37.77 35.55 9.99
C VAL A 803 -38.12 34.90 8.63
N TYR A 804 -39.42 34.65 8.43
CA TYR A 804 -40.06 34.06 7.24
C TYR A 804 -40.26 35.04 6.07
N GLY A 805 -40.26 34.51 4.83
CA GLY A 805 -41.03 35.01 3.66
C GLY A 805 -40.32 34.91 2.30
N PRO A 806 -40.99 34.92 1.12
CA PRO A 806 -42.40 34.66 0.79
C PRO A 806 -42.59 33.54 -0.28
N ILE A 807 -43.83 33.06 -0.39
CA ILE A 807 -44.34 32.09 -1.37
C ILE A 807 -44.29 32.67 -2.79
N ASN A 808 -43.82 31.90 -3.79
CA ASN A 808 -44.01 32.21 -5.21
C ASN A 808 -44.40 30.97 -6.05
N LYS A 809 -45.27 31.24 -7.02
CA LYS A 809 -46.10 30.37 -7.86
C LYS A 809 -45.33 29.48 -8.84
N GLU A 810 -45.88 28.30 -9.15
CA GLU A 810 -45.46 27.43 -10.26
C GLU A 810 -45.73 28.09 -11.64
N PRO A 811 -44.84 27.92 -12.65
CA PRO A 811 -45.09 28.39 -14.01
C PRO A 811 -45.74 27.32 -14.93
N ASP A 812 -46.60 27.82 -15.80
CA ASP A 812 -47.43 27.16 -16.81
C ASP A 812 -46.63 26.48 -17.95
N GLU A 813 -46.00 25.33 -17.71
CA GLU A 813 -45.37 24.52 -18.78
C GLU A 813 -46.08 23.18 -19.09
N LYS A 814 -47.39 23.14 -18.91
CA LYS A 814 -48.25 22.13 -19.55
C LYS A 814 -49.10 22.84 -20.58
N LEU A 815 -48.77 22.80 -21.87
CA LEU A 815 -49.72 23.02 -23.00
C LEU A 815 -49.06 22.96 -24.41
N TYR A 816 -48.38 21.86 -24.80
CA TYR A 816 -48.05 21.63 -26.24
C TYR A 816 -48.17 20.15 -26.65
N PRO A 817 -49.32 19.71 -27.22
CA PRO A 817 -49.59 18.30 -27.54
C PRO A 817 -48.82 17.70 -28.73
N TRP A 818 -48.19 18.49 -29.60
CA TRP A 818 -47.51 17.99 -30.81
C TRP A 818 -46.09 17.44 -30.60
N LYS A 819 -45.47 17.66 -29.43
CA LYS A 819 -44.17 17.04 -29.08
C LYS A 819 -44.27 15.54 -28.73
N TYR A 820 -45.47 14.96 -28.70
CA TYR A 820 -45.74 13.57 -28.35
C TYR A 820 -46.25 12.71 -29.52
N GLU A 821 -45.94 13.07 -30.77
CA GLU A 821 -46.04 12.08 -31.85
C GLU A 821 -44.93 11.02 -31.65
N LYS A 822 -45.31 9.88 -31.06
CA LYS A 822 -44.43 8.70 -30.93
C LYS A 822 -43.99 8.29 -32.34
N ARG A 823 -42.70 8.48 -32.65
CA ARG A 823 -42.05 7.74 -33.74
C ARG A 823 -42.28 6.24 -33.49
N GLU A 824 -42.77 5.55 -34.50
CA GLU A 824 -43.02 4.11 -34.46
C GLU A 824 -41.69 3.35 -34.22
N SER A 825 -41.64 2.51 -33.19
CA SER A 825 -40.42 1.83 -32.73
C SER A 825 -39.81 0.90 -33.80
N GLY A 826 -38.49 0.72 -33.77
CA GLY A 826 -37.81 -0.20 -34.68
C GLY A 826 -38.27 -1.64 -34.46
N VAL A 827 -38.54 -2.02 -33.21
CA VAL A 827 -39.13 -3.30 -32.83
C VAL A 827 -40.52 -3.51 -33.44
N ARG A 828 -41.43 -2.52 -33.41
CA ARG A 828 -42.75 -2.65 -34.06
C ARG A 828 -42.64 -2.91 -35.55
N LYS A 829 -41.74 -2.20 -36.23
CA LYS A 829 -41.49 -2.39 -37.66
C LYS A 829 -40.94 -3.79 -37.95
N PHE A 830 -40.03 -4.28 -37.11
CA PHE A 830 -39.39 -5.59 -37.23
C PHE A 830 -40.40 -6.76 -37.11
N PHE A 831 -41.43 -6.62 -36.26
CA PHE A 831 -42.46 -7.63 -36.06
C PHE A 831 -43.77 -7.41 -36.85
N SER A 832 -43.82 -6.41 -37.74
CA SER A 832 -45.02 -6.06 -38.50
C SER A 832 -45.65 -7.21 -39.31
N SER A 833 -44.86 -8.22 -39.70
CA SER A 833 -45.35 -9.42 -40.40
C SER A 833 -46.17 -10.36 -39.52
N VAL A 834 -45.85 -10.43 -38.22
CA VAL A 834 -46.50 -11.30 -37.22
C VAL A 834 -47.80 -10.67 -36.71
N PHE A 835 -47.88 -9.34 -36.73
CA PHE A 835 -48.88 -8.57 -35.97
C PHE A 835 -49.81 -7.70 -36.83
N LYS A 836 -50.07 -8.11 -38.08
CA LYS A 836 -50.84 -7.34 -39.09
C LYS A 836 -52.21 -6.82 -38.64
N ASN A 837 -52.81 -7.37 -37.58
CA ASN A 837 -54.15 -7.02 -37.09
C ASN A 837 -54.20 -6.24 -35.76
N ILE A 838 -53.07 -5.84 -35.17
CA ILE A 838 -53.01 -5.20 -33.82
C ILE A 838 -52.96 -3.66 -33.91
N ASN A 839 -53.64 -3.07 -34.89
CA ASN A 839 -53.65 -1.61 -35.09
C ASN A 839 -54.73 -0.85 -34.32
N ASN A 840 -55.49 -1.51 -33.43
CA ASN A 840 -56.45 -0.83 -32.57
C ASN A 840 -56.00 -0.88 -31.10
N SER A 841 -55.15 0.07 -30.71
CA SER A 841 -54.91 0.35 -29.29
C SER A 841 -56.19 0.92 -28.66
N PRO A 842 -56.70 0.36 -27.53
CA PRO A 842 -57.73 1.03 -26.77
C PRO A 842 -57.10 2.28 -26.13
N ARG A 843 -57.61 3.46 -26.49
CA ARG A 843 -57.36 4.69 -25.73
C ARG A 843 -57.70 4.41 -24.27
N ARG A 844 -56.75 4.63 -23.35
CA ARG A 844 -56.98 4.57 -21.90
C ARG A 844 -58.18 5.44 -21.54
N GLY A 845 -59.32 4.80 -21.30
CA GLY A 845 -60.53 5.39 -20.77
C GLY A 845 -61.16 4.38 -19.82
N SER A 846 -61.12 4.72 -18.53
CA SER A 846 -61.94 4.21 -17.42
C SER A 846 -62.36 2.73 -17.43
N SER A 847 -61.80 1.93 -16.53
CA SER A 847 -62.61 1.07 -15.65
C SER A 847 -61.76 0.53 -14.49
N ALA A 848 -61.73 1.30 -13.41
CA ALA A 848 -61.66 0.73 -12.07
C ALA A 848 -63.03 0.12 -11.77
N ALA A 849 -63.18 -1.19 -11.97
CA ALA A 849 -64.18 -2.05 -11.33
C ALA A 849 -64.02 -3.50 -11.82
N ALA A 850 -63.91 -4.41 -10.86
CA ALA A 850 -63.95 -5.88 -10.98
C ALA A 850 -62.71 -6.59 -11.56
N LEU A 851 -61.70 -6.81 -10.69
CA LEU A 851 -61.34 -8.12 -10.11
C LEU A 851 -60.15 -7.98 -9.16
#